data_AF-A0A183LAM0-F1
#
_entry.id   AF-A0A183LAM0-F1
#
_cell.length_a   1.000
_cell.length_b   1.000
_cell.length_c   1.000
_cell.angle_alpha   90.00
_cell.angle_beta   90.00
_cell.angle_gamma   90.00
#
_symmetry.space_group_name_H-M   'P 1'
#
loop_
_entity.id
_entity.type
_entity.pdbx_description
1 polymer ?
#
loop_
_entity_poly.entity_id
_entity_poly.type
_entity_poly.pdbx_seq_one_letter_code
_entity_poly.pdbx_strand_id
1 'polypeptide(L)'
;MAQSIVSKHVKALSLLPEHIVQLTDMKSMLTTLRQHSIKTAICTSDSRKGTIQALAVLDVLHLLDVIVCGDDPGRPPKPHPDNAKFICKELHVSPEETVMIGDTSTDIAFAKNANLGLCIGVLSGIGQQNGLEATWLKHSEIEGKNNLNEAKSYHFKPKLHIVPSVGHILPIVLPDLNLPIRQILLGNNVLHQKLSNQKFKLVIIDKDGSFINVHPRWAEWCEKVFTKLSEQTSPDLACTFLNILGYSSETRKISNGILAEGSMVFIEECLRYLLILKGYGVKESDQIVNQIWICPSSVPGITISDTIETVKKLREVGLQVAINSSDSRKACDDFLLNLKLHDYIDIIVSAEDAGCHPKPLPHTVLQIIDKVGCKPEETVIVGDTPADLISGRSAKTSCSVTNHKTPIAKSNDFRKSYEYIIIGAGSAGCVLANRLSLPHPKTKNSSKVLVLEAGPTDVGISRWTIKMPAALMYNLYHDKYNWYYHTVPQRHMNDRTMYWPRGRVLGGSSSLNAMVYIRGHPLDYDRWELEGADGWNYANCLPYFRKAQTHELNGNQYRGSNGPLYVSRAKTNHPLHSAWIEAGKQAGYPFTDDVNGYQQEGVGYFDMTIKNGERCSGSTAYLHPAMKSSSNLTVETNALVTQILFENKRAVGVKYSKNGQVHEARAESEVILSGGAINSPHLLMLSGIGDVDYLRSIGIDAWHHLPGVGQNLQDHLELYVQQACKKPITLYKAQWKYPHIMVGIGLKWILFRRGWAATTHLESGGFVRTEANISHPNIQFHFLPSTIHDHGRKMGGQHAFQVHVGPMRSRSRGQILLSPASLGFAPKIDPNYLACETDRAEMRAAIRLSREIFAQPALAKEFAGKELAPGEDKVSNSQLDEFVRSFGDSAYHPSCTCRMGKNPDGRKAGSDDEIHNGYLGNGRIEAAVTQSNCKVWGIDNLRIVDASIMPSIVSGNLNAPVIMMAEKAADIIVSSRDGVSVVLPADPNSSYWKPQHPDKQRDGVPLVSHHLL
;
A
#
# COMPACT_ATOMS: atom_id res chain seq x y z
N MET A 1 12.09 28.83 -28.81
CA MET A 1 13.55 28.59 -28.64
C MET A 1 13.93 27.11 -28.82
N ALA A 2 13.18 26.14 -28.27
CA ALA A 2 13.41 24.71 -28.49
C ALA A 2 13.27 24.25 -29.97
N GLN A 3 12.45 24.93 -30.77
CA GLN A 3 12.36 24.72 -32.23
C GLN A 3 13.65 25.04 -33.00
N SER A 4 14.63 25.73 -32.39
CA SER A 4 15.89 26.10 -33.04
C SER A 4 17.02 25.09 -32.84
N ILE A 5 16.86 24.07 -31.99
CA ILE A 5 17.94 23.14 -31.61
C ILE A 5 17.83 21.79 -32.33
N VAL A 6 16.64 21.44 -32.82
CA VAL A 6 16.35 20.15 -33.49
C VAL A 6 17.02 20.02 -34.88
N SER A 7 17.66 21.08 -35.41
CA SER A 7 18.13 21.10 -36.81
C SER A 7 19.55 20.55 -37.06
N LYS A 8 20.26 19.93 -36.11
CA LYS A 8 21.60 19.38 -36.38
C LYS A 8 21.86 18.08 -35.61
N HIS A 9 22.26 17.05 -36.37
CA HIS A 9 23.01 15.82 -36.02
C HIS A 9 22.25 14.48 -36.20
N VAL A 10 22.27 13.93 -37.41
CA VAL A 10 22.19 12.47 -37.66
C VAL A 10 23.12 12.08 -38.81
N LYS A 11 24.09 11.18 -38.55
CA LYS A 11 24.77 10.36 -39.57
C LYS A 11 24.65 8.88 -39.17
N ALA A 12 24.37 8.03 -40.15
CA ALA A 12 24.02 6.61 -40.00
C ALA A 12 25.21 5.65 -40.28
N LEU A 13 25.15 4.42 -39.74
CA LEU A 13 26.02 3.26 -40.03
C LEU A 13 25.19 1.95 -40.12
N SER A 14 25.68 0.93 -40.84
CA SER A 14 24.98 -0.28 -41.33
C SER A 14 25.34 -1.61 -40.61
N LEU A 15 24.46 -2.62 -40.66
CA LEU A 15 24.56 -3.97 -40.02
C LEU A 15 25.30 -5.04 -40.83
N LEU A 16 25.90 -6.04 -40.14
CA LEU A 16 26.69 -7.19 -40.66
C LEU A 16 26.03 -8.58 -40.38
N PRO A 17 26.34 -9.64 -41.17
CA PRO A 17 25.57 -10.90 -41.23
C PRO A 17 25.76 -11.91 -40.08
N GLU A 18 26.85 -11.87 -39.30
CA GLU A 18 27.15 -12.86 -38.25
C GLU A 18 26.21 -12.87 -37.02
N HIS A 19 25.22 -11.97 -36.93
CA HIS A 19 24.34 -11.80 -35.76
C HIS A 19 22.97 -12.53 -35.82
N ILE A 20 22.76 -13.45 -36.77
CA ILE A 20 21.49 -14.18 -36.95
C ILE A 20 21.69 -15.67 -36.58
N VAL A 21 20.91 -16.21 -35.63
CA VAL A 21 20.93 -17.64 -35.24
C VAL A 21 19.54 -18.26 -35.46
N GLN A 22 19.48 -19.32 -36.27
CA GLN A 22 18.22 -19.97 -36.70
C GLN A 22 17.76 -21.06 -35.71
N LEU A 23 16.45 -21.12 -35.42
CA LEU A 23 15.88 -21.97 -34.36
C LEU A 23 15.51 -23.41 -34.82
N THR A 24 15.22 -23.71 -36.10
CA THR A 24 15.04 -25.08 -36.69
C THR A 24 14.93 -25.02 -38.24
N ASP A 25 14.77 -26.15 -38.96
CA ASP A 25 14.71 -26.22 -40.45
C ASP A 25 13.42 -25.62 -41.04
N MET A 26 13.37 -24.28 -41.07
CA MET A 26 12.27 -23.45 -41.54
C MET A 26 11.97 -23.62 -43.04
N LYS A 27 13.00 -23.96 -43.84
CA LYS A 27 12.86 -24.11 -45.29
C LYS A 27 12.03 -25.34 -45.63
N SER A 28 12.27 -26.46 -44.94
CA SER A 28 11.44 -27.65 -45.06
C SER A 28 9.99 -27.40 -44.64
N MET A 29 9.75 -26.67 -43.55
CA MET A 29 8.40 -26.36 -43.06
C MET A 29 7.57 -25.54 -44.08
N LEU A 30 8.10 -24.41 -44.56
CA LEU A 30 7.39 -23.57 -45.55
C LEU A 30 7.22 -24.29 -46.90
N THR A 31 8.18 -25.12 -47.31
CA THR A 31 8.10 -25.92 -48.55
C THR A 31 6.96 -26.95 -48.48
N THR A 32 6.83 -27.66 -47.35
CA THR A 32 5.75 -28.64 -47.15
C THR A 32 4.37 -27.97 -47.09
N LEU A 33 4.24 -26.81 -46.43
CA LEU A 33 2.98 -26.03 -46.45
C LEU A 33 2.58 -25.66 -47.89
N ARG A 34 3.54 -25.23 -48.71
CA ARG A 34 3.30 -24.86 -50.11
C ARG A 34 2.93 -26.04 -51.01
N GLN A 35 3.56 -27.21 -50.85
CA GLN A 35 3.21 -28.44 -51.61
C GLN A 35 1.76 -28.88 -51.36
N HIS A 36 1.22 -28.61 -50.17
CA HIS A 36 -0.18 -28.84 -49.82
C HIS A 36 -1.08 -27.63 -50.13
N SER A 37 -0.60 -26.68 -50.93
CA SER A 37 -1.34 -25.49 -51.37
C SER A 37 -1.78 -24.54 -50.24
N ILE A 38 -1.04 -24.48 -49.12
CA ILE A 38 -1.24 -23.51 -48.04
C ILE A 38 -0.34 -22.30 -48.25
N LYS A 39 -0.93 -21.10 -48.15
CA LYS A 39 -0.24 -19.81 -48.34
C LYS A 39 0.45 -19.37 -47.05
N THR A 40 1.55 -18.62 -47.15
CA THR A 40 2.37 -18.23 -45.99
C THR A 40 2.71 -16.75 -45.97
N ALA A 41 2.66 -16.14 -44.78
CA ALA A 41 2.92 -14.72 -44.60
C ALA A 41 3.67 -14.41 -43.30
N ILE A 42 4.47 -13.34 -43.34
CA ILE A 42 5.11 -12.77 -42.14
C ILE A 42 4.40 -11.49 -41.74
N CYS A 43 4.15 -11.32 -40.45
CA CYS A 43 3.63 -10.10 -39.84
C CYS A 43 4.46 -9.75 -38.61
N THR A 44 5.46 -8.90 -38.78
CA THR A 44 6.40 -8.51 -37.72
C THR A 44 6.37 -7.01 -37.44
N SER A 45 6.81 -6.64 -36.24
CA SER A 45 6.94 -5.24 -35.80
C SER A 45 8.27 -4.60 -36.23
N ASP A 46 9.19 -5.38 -36.81
CA ASP A 46 10.48 -4.89 -37.29
C ASP A 46 10.39 -4.14 -38.62
N SER A 47 11.36 -3.26 -38.91
CA SER A 47 11.44 -2.54 -40.20
C SER A 47 11.56 -3.51 -41.41
N ARG A 48 11.04 -3.12 -42.57
CA ARG A 48 11.00 -3.85 -43.84
C ARG A 48 12.39 -4.00 -44.39
N LYS A 49 13.23 -2.97 -44.31
CA LYS A 49 14.63 -3.08 -44.74
C LYS A 49 15.37 -4.14 -43.92
N GLY A 50 15.22 -4.13 -42.59
CA GLY A 50 15.81 -5.12 -41.70
C GLY A 50 15.20 -6.51 -41.87
N THR A 51 13.89 -6.60 -42.05
CA THR A 51 13.14 -7.84 -42.25
C THR A 51 13.48 -8.51 -43.57
N ILE A 52 13.58 -7.76 -44.67
CA ILE A 52 14.01 -8.28 -45.98
C ILE A 52 15.46 -8.78 -45.91
N GLN A 53 16.37 -8.05 -45.25
CA GLN A 53 17.75 -8.48 -45.06
C GLN A 53 17.83 -9.78 -44.24
N ALA A 54 17.08 -9.88 -43.15
CA ALA A 54 17.03 -11.07 -42.31
C ALA A 54 16.47 -12.30 -43.06
N LEU A 55 15.39 -12.14 -43.83
CA LEU A 55 14.74 -13.21 -44.59
C LEU A 55 15.53 -13.64 -45.83
N ALA A 56 16.38 -12.77 -46.38
CA ALA A 56 17.30 -13.09 -47.46
C ALA A 56 18.50 -13.93 -46.98
N VAL A 57 19.05 -13.63 -45.80
CA VAL A 57 20.12 -14.43 -45.17
C VAL A 57 19.65 -15.86 -44.86
N LEU A 58 18.37 -16.02 -44.53
CA LEU A 58 17.74 -17.30 -44.24
C LEU A 58 17.29 -18.08 -45.49
N ASP A 59 17.44 -17.51 -46.70
CA ASP A 59 17.00 -18.07 -47.99
C ASP A 59 15.53 -18.56 -48.00
N VAL A 60 14.63 -17.79 -47.39
CA VAL A 60 13.19 -18.12 -47.30
C VAL A 60 12.28 -17.03 -47.87
N LEU A 61 12.82 -15.85 -48.23
CA LEU A 61 12.05 -14.74 -48.79
C LEU A 61 11.22 -15.15 -50.03
N HIS A 62 11.75 -16.06 -50.87
CA HIS A 62 11.08 -16.57 -52.08
C HIS A 62 9.95 -17.59 -51.80
N LEU A 63 9.86 -18.06 -50.55
CA LEU A 63 8.85 -19.02 -50.10
C LEU A 63 7.65 -18.33 -49.44
N LEU A 64 7.73 -17.02 -49.17
CA LEU A 64 6.69 -16.23 -48.53
C LEU A 64 5.84 -15.49 -49.57
N ASP A 65 4.53 -15.53 -49.39
CA ASP A 65 3.57 -14.95 -50.34
C ASP A 65 3.27 -13.48 -50.00
N VAL A 66 3.24 -13.11 -48.71
CA VAL A 66 3.08 -11.72 -48.25
C VAL A 66 3.95 -11.47 -47.02
N ILE A 67 4.69 -10.36 -47.03
CA ILE A 67 5.48 -9.91 -45.88
C ILE A 67 4.94 -8.56 -45.44
N VAL A 68 4.64 -8.45 -44.15
CA VAL A 68 4.13 -7.27 -43.47
C VAL A 68 5.07 -6.93 -42.32
N CYS A 69 5.68 -5.77 -42.40
CA CYS A 69 6.70 -5.26 -41.48
C CYS A 69 6.17 -4.05 -40.70
N GLY A 70 6.79 -3.70 -39.57
CA GLY A 70 6.31 -2.63 -38.69
C GLY A 70 6.52 -1.21 -39.21
N ASP A 71 7.31 -1.05 -40.27
CA ASP A 71 7.50 0.21 -41.00
C ASP A 71 6.72 0.25 -42.34
N ASP A 72 5.89 -0.75 -42.61
CA ASP A 72 5.09 -0.78 -43.82
C ASP A 72 4.03 0.34 -43.78
N PRO A 73 4.00 1.22 -44.79
CA PRO A 73 3.05 2.31 -44.84
C PRO A 73 1.61 1.78 -44.73
N GLY A 74 0.87 2.23 -43.71
CA GLY A 74 -0.54 1.88 -43.53
C GLY A 74 -0.81 0.48 -42.97
N ARG A 75 0.18 -0.17 -42.34
CA ARG A 75 0.01 -1.49 -41.69
C ARG A 75 0.14 -1.36 -40.16
N PRO A 76 -0.96 -1.49 -39.39
CA PRO A 76 -0.88 -1.37 -37.94
C PRO A 76 -0.19 -2.60 -37.31
N PRO A 77 0.78 -2.43 -36.40
CA PRO A 77 1.50 -3.55 -35.78
C PRO A 77 0.59 -4.38 -34.86
N LYS A 78 1.01 -5.61 -34.57
CA LYS A 78 0.32 -6.54 -33.66
C LYS A 78 0.10 -5.83 -32.28
N PRO A 79 -1.03 -5.99 -31.57
CA PRO A 79 -2.06 -7.02 -31.70
C PRO A 79 -3.26 -6.63 -32.56
N HIS A 80 -3.14 -5.55 -33.35
CA HIS A 80 -4.26 -5.07 -34.16
C HIS A 80 -4.59 -6.06 -35.30
N PRO A 81 -5.84 -6.52 -35.47
CA PRO A 81 -6.15 -7.65 -36.34
C PRO A 81 -5.97 -7.40 -37.84
N ASP A 82 -5.85 -6.14 -38.23
CA ASP A 82 -5.95 -5.72 -39.61
C ASP A 82 -4.79 -6.16 -40.48
N ASN A 83 -3.59 -6.40 -39.94
CA ASN A 83 -2.56 -7.05 -40.74
C ASN A 83 -2.91 -8.50 -41.06
N ALA A 84 -3.56 -9.22 -40.14
CA ALA A 84 -4.02 -10.58 -40.43
C ALA A 84 -5.18 -10.56 -41.43
N LYS A 85 -6.16 -9.67 -41.23
CA LYS A 85 -7.30 -9.51 -42.16
C LYS A 85 -6.86 -9.01 -43.53
N PHE A 86 -5.85 -8.14 -43.59
CA PHE A 86 -5.21 -7.74 -44.84
C PHE A 86 -4.57 -8.95 -45.51
N ILE A 87 -3.71 -9.70 -44.81
CA ILE A 87 -3.00 -10.84 -45.39
C ILE A 87 -4.01 -11.88 -45.92
N CYS A 88 -5.06 -12.14 -45.13
CA CYS A 88 -6.21 -12.95 -45.53
C CYS A 88 -6.87 -12.42 -46.81
N LYS A 89 -7.17 -11.12 -46.88
CA LYS A 89 -7.84 -10.46 -48.01
C LYS A 89 -6.97 -10.46 -49.28
N GLU A 90 -5.68 -10.16 -49.15
CA GLU A 90 -4.70 -10.13 -50.25
C GLU A 90 -4.45 -11.52 -50.83
N LEU A 91 -4.39 -12.53 -49.97
CA LEU A 91 -4.19 -13.92 -50.35
C LEU A 91 -5.51 -14.65 -50.64
N HIS A 92 -6.65 -13.96 -50.58
CA HIS A 92 -7.98 -14.51 -50.81
C HIS A 92 -8.29 -15.76 -49.95
N VAL A 93 -7.89 -15.73 -48.68
CA VAL A 93 -8.19 -16.76 -47.68
C VAL A 93 -9.04 -16.15 -46.56
N SER A 94 -10.04 -16.88 -46.07
CA SER A 94 -10.90 -16.39 -44.98
C SER A 94 -10.16 -16.41 -43.62
N PRO A 95 -10.45 -15.48 -42.70
CA PRO A 95 -9.86 -15.47 -41.35
C PRO A 95 -10.02 -16.80 -40.59
N GLU A 96 -11.15 -17.47 -40.75
CA GLU A 96 -11.49 -18.72 -40.05
C GLU A 96 -10.70 -19.94 -40.56
N GLU A 97 -10.15 -19.84 -41.78
CA GLU A 97 -9.23 -20.82 -42.37
C GLU A 97 -7.75 -20.41 -42.18
N THR A 98 -7.48 -19.42 -41.32
CA THR A 98 -6.15 -18.84 -41.13
C THR A 98 -5.57 -19.15 -39.74
N VAL A 99 -4.28 -19.44 -39.70
CA VAL A 99 -3.52 -19.72 -38.47
C VAL A 99 -2.55 -18.58 -38.19
N MET A 100 -2.47 -18.10 -36.95
CA MET A 100 -1.41 -17.20 -36.49
C MET A 100 -0.43 -17.92 -35.58
N ILE A 101 0.86 -17.68 -35.75
CA ILE A 101 1.95 -18.18 -34.91
C ILE A 101 2.70 -17.00 -34.30
N GLY A 102 2.84 -16.97 -32.98
CA GLY A 102 3.64 -15.95 -32.30
C GLY A 102 3.97 -16.29 -30.84
N ASP A 103 4.92 -15.59 -30.23
CA ASP A 103 5.46 -15.91 -28.91
C ASP A 103 5.11 -14.89 -27.82
N THR A 104 4.45 -13.79 -28.18
CA THR A 104 4.07 -12.72 -27.25
C THR A 104 2.55 -12.66 -27.06
N SER A 105 2.08 -12.10 -25.94
CA SER A 105 0.63 -11.91 -25.69
C SER A 105 -0.02 -11.06 -26.79
N THR A 106 0.77 -10.20 -27.40
CA THR A 106 0.46 -9.40 -28.57
C THR A 106 0.11 -10.24 -29.81
N ASP A 107 0.82 -11.35 -30.07
CA ASP A 107 0.47 -12.28 -31.15
C ASP A 107 -0.84 -13.03 -30.91
N ILE A 108 -1.09 -13.34 -29.64
CA ILE A 108 -2.27 -14.08 -29.22
C ILE A 108 -3.53 -13.21 -29.32
N ALA A 109 -3.43 -11.94 -28.93
CA ALA A 109 -4.49 -10.95 -29.12
C ALA A 109 -4.67 -10.59 -30.61
N PHE A 110 -3.60 -10.55 -31.41
CA PHE A 110 -3.63 -10.38 -32.86
C PHE A 110 -4.50 -11.44 -33.55
N ALA A 111 -4.22 -12.71 -33.26
CA ALA A 111 -4.98 -13.81 -33.83
C ALA A 111 -6.44 -13.82 -33.37
N LYS A 112 -6.68 -13.49 -32.10
CA LYS A 112 -8.02 -13.51 -31.51
C LYS A 112 -8.90 -12.40 -32.04
N ASN A 113 -8.38 -11.16 -32.08
CA ASN A 113 -9.12 -9.99 -32.55
C ASN A 113 -9.41 -10.06 -34.05
N ALA A 114 -8.60 -10.83 -34.78
CA ALA A 114 -8.83 -11.08 -36.21
C ALA A 114 -9.82 -12.22 -36.44
N ASN A 115 -10.35 -12.83 -35.38
CA ASN A 115 -11.17 -14.05 -35.42
C ASN A 115 -10.51 -15.15 -36.26
N LEU A 116 -9.18 -15.29 -36.15
CA LEU A 116 -8.47 -16.30 -36.93
C LEU A 116 -8.84 -17.70 -36.46
N GLY A 117 -8.93 -18.61 -37.43
CA GLY A 117 -9.26 -20.02 -37.24
C GLY A 117 -8.57 -20.65 -36.04
N LEU A 118 -7.26 -20.41 -35.95
CA LEU A 118 -6.40 -20.96 -34.91
C LEU A 118 -5.27 -19.97 -34.57
N CYS A 119 -4.99 -19.80 -33.29
CA CYS A 119 -3.78 -19.15 -32.80
C CYS A 119 -2.86 -20.19 -32.17
N ILE A 120 -1.57 -20.12 -32.49
CA ILE A 120 -0.53 -20.97 -31.91
C ILE A 120 0.49 -20.08 -31.20
N GLY A 121 0.53 -20.18 -29.86
CA GLY A 121 1.54 -19.53 -29.03
C GLY A 121 2.82 -20.36 -28.93
N VAL A 122 4.00 -19.76 -29.12
CA VAL A 122 5.30 -20.47 -29.04
C VAL A 122 6.11 -19.98 -27.85
N LEU A 123 6.54 -20.88 -26.96
CA LEU A 123 7.18 -20.51 -25.69
C LEU A 123 8.71 -20.29 -25.76
N SER A 124 9.34 -20.51 -26.91
CA SER A 124 10.78 -20.30 -27.09
C SER A 124 11.21 -18.83 -27.21
N GLY A 125 10.25 -17.89 -27.23
CA GLY A 125 10.46 -16.44 -27.36
C GLY A 125 10.30 -15.65 -26.04
N ILE A 126 9.78 -14.42 -26.10
CA ILE A 126 9.76 -13.47 -24.96
C ILE A 126 8.56 -13.71 -24.01
N GLY A 127 7.46 -14.34 -24.48
CA GLY A 127 6.26 -14.59 -23.68
C GLY A 127 6.30 -15.86 -22.80
N GLN A 128 5.52 -15.87 -21.72
CA GLN A 128 5.32 -17.04 -20.84
C GLN A 128 3.89 -17.57 -20.96
N GLN A 129 3.72 -18.89 -20.83
CA GLN A 129 2.46 -19.62 -21.05
C GLN A 129 1.25 -18.96 -20.35
N ASN A 130 1.38 -18.64 -19.05
CA ASN A 130 0.30 -18.03 -18.27
C ASN A 130 -0.14 -16.65 -18.82
N GLY A 131 0.79 -15.86 -19.40
CA GLY A 131 0.50 -14.54 -19.98
C GLY A 131 -0.18 -14.62 -21.35
N LEU A 132 0.20 -15.61 -22.16
CA LEU A 132 -0.43 -15.92 -23.44
C LEU A 132 -1.87 -16.45 -23.24
N GLU A 133 -2.06 -17.37 -22.29
CA GLU A 133 -3.37 -17.95 -21.96
C GLU A 133 -4.33 -16.92 -21.33
N ALA A 134 -3.84 -16.07 -20.43
CA ALA A 134 -4.66 -15.03 -19.79
C ALA A 134 -5.19 -14.00 -20.81
N THR A 135 -4.38 -13.65 -21.81
CA THR A 135 -4.75 -12.75 -22.92
C THR A 135 -5.85 -13.36 -23.78
N TRP A 136 -5.80 -14.68 -23.99
CA TRP A 136 -6.85 -15.40 -24.70
C TRP A 136 -8.13 -15.64 -23.88
N LEU A 137 -8.05 -15.84 -22.56
CA LEU A 137 -9.22 -16.17 -21.72
C LEU A 137 -10.06 -14.94 -21.30
N LYS A 138 -9.46 -13.75 -21.14
CA LYS A 138 -10.16 -12.52 -20.70
C LYS A 138 -11.36 -12.09 -21.58
N HIS A 139 -11.44 -12.55 -22.82
CA HIS A 139 -12.43 -12.10 -23.82
C HIS A 139 -13.59 -13.09 -24.08
N SER A 140 -13.70 -14.24 -23.39
CA SER A 140 -14.69 -15.29 -23.71
C SER A 140 -15.98 -15.31 -22.86
N GLU A 141 -16.24 -14.33 -21.98
CA GLU A 141 -17.35 -14.41 -21.01
C GLU A 141 -18.41 -13.29 -21.07
N ILE A 142 -18.42 -12.46 -22.12
CA ILE A 142 -19.45 -11.40 -22.29
C ILE A 142 -20.62 -11.88 -23.19
N GLU A 143 -20.72 -13.17 -23.50
CA GLU A 143 -21.75 -13.71 -24.43
C GLU A 143 -23.03 -14.26 -23.75
N GLY A 144 -23.26 -14.03 -22.46
CA GLY A 144 -24.40 -14.65 -21.75
C GLY A 144 -25.21 -13.70 -20.88
N LYS A 145 -26.24 -13.07 -21.48
CA LYS A 145 -27.47 -12.41 -20.94
C LYS A 145 -27.65 -11.03 -21.59
N ASN A 146 -28.64 -10.71 -22.44
CA ASN A 146 -29.91 -11.36 -22.82
C ASN A 146 -30.33 -10.94 -24.26
N ASN A 147 -30.20 -11.86 -25.22
CA ASN A 147 -31.20 -12.48 -26.12
C ASN A 147 -32.45 -11.76 -26.73
N LEU A 148 -32.57 -11.99 -28.08
CA LEU A 148 -33.73 -12.20 -28.98
C LEU A 148 -34.27 -10.95 -29.72
N ASN A 149 -34.45 -10.86 -31.05
CA ASN A 149 -34.49 -11.77 -32.22
C ASN A 149 -34.29 -10.89 -33.48
N GLU A 150 -33.77 -11.27 -34.65
CA GLU A 150 -33.77 -12.55 -35.35
C GLU A 150 -32.78 -12.48 -36.54
N ALA A 151 -31.86 -13.44 -36.66
CA ALA A 151 -31.57 -14.18 -37.90
C ALA A 151 -30.38 -15.14 -37.67
N LYS A 152 -30.66 -16.41 -37.92
CA LYS A 152 -29.89 -17.62 -37.65
C LYS A 152 -28.47 -17.67 -38.29
N SER A 153 -27.58 -18.34 -37.54
CA SER A 153 -26.44 -19.19 -37.99
C SER A 153 -25.18 -18.44 -38.50
N TYR A 154 -23.93 -18.81 -38.17
CA TYR A 154 -23.32 -20.09 -37.79
C TYR A 154 -22.20 -19.93 -36.74
N HIS A 155 -21.97 -21.03 -36.01
CA HIS A 155 -20.94 -21.22 -35.00
C HIS A 155 -19.50 -21.16 -35.54
N PHE A 156 -18.76 -20.12 -35.20
CA PHE A 156 -17.30 -20.25 -35.19
C PHE A 156 -16.66 -19.50 -34.01
N LYS A 157 -16.03 -20.26 -33.10
CA LYS A 157 -15.24 -19.68 -32.00
C LYS A 157 -13.75 -19.94 -32.28
N PRO A 158 -12.92 -18.90 -32.45
CA PRO A 158 -11.50 -19.05 -32.67
C PRO A 158 -10.87 -19.81 -31.50
N LYS A 159 -9.79 -20.57 -31.74
CA LYS A 159 -9.13 -21.41 -30.72
C LYS A 159 -7.66 -21.01 -30.53
N LEU A 160 -7.16 -21.12 -29.30
CA LEU A 160 -5.73 -20.99 -28.99
C LEU A 160 -5.16 -22.34 -28.62
N HIS A 161 -3.98 -22.61 -29.13
CA HIS A 161 -3.12 -23.71 -28.73
C HIS A 161 -1.73 -23.16 -28.40
N ILE A 162 -1.04 -23.71 -27.40
CA ILE A 162 0.31 -23.27 -27.03
C ILE A 162 1.23 -24.47 -27.15
N VAL A 163 2.38 -24.27 -27.80
CA VAL A 163 3.38 -25.31 -28.04
C VAL A 163 4.74 -24.89 -27.47
N PRO A 164 5.57 -25.86 -27.03
CA PRO A 164 6.87 -25.56 -26.45
C PRO A 164 7.89 -25.05 -27.49
N SER A 165 7.75 -25.41 -28.78
CA SER A 165 8.62 -24.92 -29.86
C SER A 165 7.96 -25.00 -31.25
N VAL A 166 8.53 -24.30 -32.23
CA VAL A 166 8.04 -24.17 -33.62
C VAL A 166 7.88 -25.53 -34.33
N GLY A 167 8.68 -26.54 -34.00
CA GLY A 167 8.63 -27.88 -34.64
C GLY A 167 7.32 -28.65 -34.42
N HIS A 168 6.47 -28.23 -33.49
CA HIS A 168 5.20 -28.89 -33.16
C HIS A 168 4.00 -28.31 -33.93
N ILE A 169 4.22 -27.34 -34.83
CA ILE A 169 3.17 -26.61 -35.54
C ILE A 169 2.55 -27.42 -36.70
N LEU A 170 3.34 -28.14 -37.49
CA LEU A 170 2.87 -28.80 -38.72
C LEU A 170 1.74 -29.84 -38.49
N PRO A 171 1.83 -30.77 -37.50
CA PRO A 171 0.77 -31.73 -37.24
C PRO A 171 -0.57 -31.11 -36.81
N ILE A 172 -0.53 -29.84 -36.36
CA ILE A 172 -1.71 -29.08 -35.94
C ILE A 172 -2.38 -28.38 -37.14
N VAL A 173 -1.58 -27.85 -38.08
CA VAL A 173 -2.08 -27.14 -39.27
C VAL A 173 -2.55 -28.11 -40.37
N LEU A 174 -1.89 -29.27 -40.55
CA LEU A 174 -2.19 -30.26 -41.59
C LEU A 174 -2.51 -31.64 -40.98
N PRO A 175 -3.76 -31.87 -40.51
CA PRO A 175 -4.08 -33.06 -39.75
C PRO A 175 -3.94 -34.35 -40.58
N ASP A 176 -4.35 -34.41 -41.84
CA ASP A 176 -4.42 -35.66 -42.63
C ASP A 176 -3.08 -36.22 -43.12
N LEU A 177 -1.96 -35.61 -42.73
CA LEU A 177 -0.65 -36.21 -42.93
C LEU A 177 -0.59 -37.53 -42.17
N ASN A 178 -0.44 -38.64 -42.92
CA ASN A 178 0.00 -39.93 -42.40
C ASN A 178 1.46 -39.82 -41.95
N LEU A 179 1.72 -38.96 -40.96
CA LEU A 179 2.99 -38.85 -40.29
C LEU A 179 2.95 -39.71 -39.03
N PRO A 180 3.91 -40.62 -38.84
CA PRO A 180 3.99 -41.49 -37.65
C PRO A 180 3.97 -40.71 -36.32
N ILE A 181 4.39 -39.44 -36.35
CA ILE A 181 4.43 -38.52 -35.21
C ILE A 181 3.02 -38.19 -34.66
N ARG A 182 1.97 -38.37 -35.49
CA ARG A 182 0.57 -38.08 -35.17
C ARG A 182 0.03 -38.89 -33.99
N GLN A 183 0.61 -40.05 -33.68
CA GLN A 183 0.17 -40.90 -32.56
C GLN A 183 0.74 -40.50 -31.19
N ILE A 184 1.85 -39.74 -31.15
CA ILE A 184 2.57 -39.48 -29.89
C ILE A 184 2.18 -38.14 -29.26
N LEU A 185 1.86 -37.12 -30.07
CA LEU A 185 1.69 -35.73 -29.57
C LEU A 185 0.26 -35.34 -29.15
N LEU A 186 -0.80 -36.05 -29.56
CA LEU A 186 -2.20 -35.59 -29.37
C LEU A 186 -3.15 -36.66 -28.80
N GLY A 187 -2.63 -37.61 -28.02
CA GLY A 187 -3.39 -38.70 -27.39
C GLY A 187 -4.60 -38.19 -26.59
N ASN A 188 -5.80 -38.56 -27.07
CA ASN A 188 -7.13 -38.37 -26.46
C ASN A 188 -7.58 -36.93 -26.17
N ASN A 189 -7.19 -35.96 -27.01
CA ASN A 189 -7.72 -34.61 -26.87
C ASN A 189 -9.08 -34.45 -27.59
N VAL A 190 -10.15 -34.25 -26.82
CA VAL A 190 -11.55 -34.04 -27.27
C VAL A 190 -11.69 -32.85 -28.25
N LEU A 191 -10.69 -31.95 -28.30
CA LEU A 191 -10.62 -30.87 -29.29
C LEU A 191 -10.26 -31.35 -30.70
N HIS A 192 -9.56 -32.48 -30.85
CA HIS A 192 -9.03 -32.98 -32.12
C HIS A 192 -10.14 -33.52 -33.04
N GLN A 193 -11.08 -34.30 -32.50
CA GLN A 193 -12.30 -34.71 -33.24
C GLN A 193 -13.17 -33.51 -33.62
N LYS A 194 -13.04 -32.38 -32.92
CA LYS A 194 -13.72 -31.11 -33.21
C LYS A 194 -12.97 -30.20 -34.18
N LEU A 195 -11.70 -30.49 -34.51
CA LEU A 195 -10.85 -29.72 -35.43
C LEU A 195 -10.60 -30.45 -36.76
N SER A 196 -10.72 -31.78 -36.81
CA SER A 196 -10.54 -32.60 -38.01
C SER A 196 -11.50 -32.27 -39.17
N ASN A 197 -12.57 -31.52 -38.89
CA ASN A 197 -13.53 -31.08 -39.90
C ASN A 197 -13.23 -29.66 -40.44
N GLN A 198 -12.14 -29.00 -40.01
CA GLN A 198 -11.73 -27.69 -40.53
C GLN A 198 -10.45 -27.78 -41.36
N LYS A 199 -10.46 -27.15 -42.55
CA LYS A 199 -9.33 -27.09 -43.47
C LYS A 199 -8.73 -25.69 -43.49
N PHE A 200 -7.50 -25.53 -42.97
CA PHE A 200 -6.77 -24.26 -42.97
C PHE A 200 -6.01 -24.07 -44.29
N LYS A 201 -5.89 -22.81 -44.73
CA LYS A 201 -5.35 -22.44 -46.05
C LYS A 201 -4.30 -21.31 -46.00
N LEU A 202 -4.10 -20.67 -44.84
CA LEU A 202 -3.12 -19.60 -44.65
C LEU A 202 -2.46 -19.68 -43.27
N VAL A 203 -1.16 -19.38 -43.21
CA VAL A 203 -0.40 -19.24 -41.97
C VAL A 203 0.29 -17.86 -41.91
N ILE A 204 0.11 -17.14 -40.81
CA ILE A 204 0.69 -15.82 -40.51
C ILE A 204 1.64 -15.96 -39.33
N ILE A 205 2.84 -15.38 -39.42
CA ILE A 205 3.91 -15.64 -38.45
C ILE A 205 4.62 -14.35 -38.03
N ASP A 206 4.85 -14.16 -36.73
CA ASP A 206 5.78 -13.13 -36.26
C ASP A 206 7.24 -13.56 -36.44
N LYS A 207 8.10 -12.60 -36.75
CA LYS A 207 9.52 -12.87 -37.02
C LYS A 207 10.35 -13.00 -35.73
N ASP A 208 10.17 -12.09 -34.78
CA ASP A 208 11.03 -12.03 -33.58
C ASP A 208 10.43 -12.88 -32.46
N GLY A 209 11.26 -13.60 -31.73
CA GLY A 209 10.85 -14.53 -30.66
C GLY A 209 10.15 -15.82 -31.15
N SER A 210 9.61 -15.78 -32.37
CA SER A 210 9.03 -16.92 -33.08
C SER A 210 9.96 -17.51 -34.15
N PHE A 211 10.85 -16.71 -34.77
CA PHE A 211 11.90 -17.18 -35.69
C PHE A 211 13.33 -16.73 -35.35
N ILE A 212 13.52 -15.62 -34.60
CA ILE A 212 14.83 -15.02 -34.28
C ILE A 212 14.92 -14.63 -32.79
N ASN A 213 16.04 -14.94 -32.12
CA ASN A 213 16.28 -14.57 -30.72
C ASN A 213 16.88 -13.16 -30.56
N VAL A 214 16.14 -12.21 -29.96
CA VAL A 214 16.47 -10.77 -29.92
C VAL A 214 17.12 -10.27 -28.61
N HIS A 215 17.30 -11.13 -27.61
CA HIS A 215 17.91 -10.73 -26.33
C HIS A 215 19.35 -10.18 -26.43
N PRO A 216 20.25 -10.72 -27.28
CA PRO A 216 21.64 -10.23 -27.38
C PRO A 216 21.77 -8.77 -27.84
N ARG A 217 20.83 -8.29 -28.69
CA ARG A 217 20.85 -6.95 -29.31
C ARG A 217 20.61 -5.82 -28.32
N TRP A 218 19.60 -5.97 -27.47
CA TRP A 218 19.20 -4.94 -26.51
C TRP A 218 20.09 -4.95 -25.27
N ALA A 219 20.65 -6.11 -24.91
CA ALA A 219 21.67 -6.21 -23.86
C ALA A 219 22.89 -5.35 -24.20
N GLU A 220 23.38 -5.42 -25.44
CA GLU A 220 24.53 -4.65 -25.90
C GLU A 220 24.25 -3.13 -25.93
N TRP A 221 23.03 -2.69 -26.29
CA TRP A 221 22.66 -1.27 -26.25
C TRP A 221 22.61 -0.74 -24.82
N CYS A 222 21.95 -1.47 -23.91
CA CYS A 222 21.86 -1.10 -22.50
C CYS A 222 23.26 -0.97 -21.85
N GLU A 223 24.16 -1.91 -22.13
CA GLU A 223 25.53 -1.88 -21.60
C GLU A 223 26.35 -0.70 -22.14
N LYS A 224 26.15 -0.30 -23.41
CA LYS A 224 26.79 0.88 -24.00
C LYS A 224 26.29 2.19 -23.39
N VAL A 225 24.98 2.33 -23.21
CA VAL A 225 24.37 3.49 -22.53
C VAL A 225 24.85 3.56 -21.09
N PHE A 226 24.90 2.43 -20.39
CA PHE A 226 25.41 2.35 -19.03
C PHE A 226 26.87 2.81 -18.92
N THR A 227 27.74 2.34 -19.80
CA THR A 227 29.17 2.69 -19.79
C THR A 227 29.35 4.19 -20.01
N LYS A 228 28.71 4.75 -21.05
CA LYS A 228 28.82 6.16 -21.39
C LYS A 228 28.20 7.08 -20.34
N LEU A 229 27.06 6.69 -19.76
CA LEU A 229 26.43 7.45 -18.69
C LEU A 229 27.26 7.42 -17.41
N SER A 230 27.91 6.30 -17.11
CA SER A 230 28.82 6.17 -15.97
C SER A 230 30.07 7.06 -16.13
N GLU A 231 30.62 7.18 -17.35
CA GLU A 231 31.78 8.02 -17.65
C GLU A 231 31.50 9.53 -17.51
N GLN A 232 30.28 9.96 -17.86
CA GLN A 232 29.87 11.37 -17.83
C GLN A 232 29.23 11.80 -16.51
N THR A 233 28.79 10.83 -15.68
CA THR A 233 28.03 11.11 -14.45
C THR A 233 28.50 10.26 -13.27
N SER A 234 27.68 9.32 -12.78
CA SER A 234 28.05 8.35 -11.75
C SER A 234 27.49 6.97 -12.09
N PRO A 235 28.18 5.88 -11.69
CA PRO A 235 27.69 4.51 -11.88
C PRO A 235 26.31 4.25 -11.28
N ASP A 236 26.00 4.88 -10.14
CA ASP A 236 24.70 4.72 -9.46
C ASP A 236 23.54 5.31 -10.28
N LEU A 237 23.79 6.40 -10.99
CA LEU A 237 22.82 7.02 -11.88
C LEU A 237 22.57 6.14 -13.11
N ALA A 238 23.63 5.56 -13.67
CA ALA A 238 23.54 4.63 -14.78
C ALA A 238 22.81 3.34 -14.40
N CYS A 239 23.07 2.79 -13.21
CA CYS A 239 22.33 1.64 -12.64
C CYS A 239 20.85 1.96 -12.46
N THR A 240 20.53 3.16 -11.96
CA THR A 240 19.14 3.61 -11.79
C THR A 240 18.42 3.67 -13.14
N PHE A 241 19.10 4.16 -14.17
CA PHE A 241 18.56 4.22 -15.53
C PHE A 241 18.35 2.83 -16.16
N LEU A 242 19.27 1.88 -15.95
CA LEU A 242 19.11 0.49 -16.41
C LEU A 242 17.92 -0.23 -15.77
N ASN A 243 17.66 0.02 -14.49
CA ASN A 243 16.51 -0.56 -13.79
C ASN A 243 15.19 0.00 -14.33
N ILE A 244 15.14 1.29 -14.68
CA ILE A 244 13.98 1.91 -15.33
C ILE A 244 13.70 1.26 -16.69
N LEU A 245 14.75 0.91 -17.45
CA LEU A 245 14.64 0.19 -18.73
C LEU A 245 14.11 -1.25 -18.60
N GLY A 246 14.14 -1.87 -17.41
CA GLY A 246 13.77 -3.28 -17.23
C GLY A 246 14.85 -4.28 -17.67
N TYR A 247 16.11 -3.82 -17.73
CA TYR A 247 17.26 -4.62 -18.15
C TYR A 247 17.99 -5.26 -16.95
N SER A 248 18.25 -6.56 -17.00
CA SER A 248 19.08 -7.26 -16.01
C SER A 248 20.52 -7.41 -16.52
N SER A 249 21.46 -6.73 -15.87
CA SER A 249 22.90 -6.84 -16.17
C SER A 249 23.50 -8.22 -15.80
N GLU A 250 22.94 -8.92 -14.82
CA GLU A 250 23.41 -10.24 -14.37
C GLU A 250 23.03 -11.36 -15.35
N THR A 251 21.82 -11.29 -15.91
CA THR A 251 21.29 -12.33 -16.81
C THR A 251 21.35 -11.95 -18.29
N ARG A 252 21.70 -10.69 -18.60
CA ARG A 252 21.66 -10.06 -19.94
C ARG A 252 20.32 -10.26 -20.64
N LYS A 253 19.23 -10.33 -19.88
CA LYS A 253 17.85 -10.50 -20.37
C LYS A 253 17.03 -9.24 -20.11
N ILE A 254 16.10 -8.99 -21.02
CA ILE A 254 15.10 -7.92 -20.90
C ILE A 254 13.86 -8.51 -20.24
N SER A 255 13.30 -7.78 -19.29
CA SER A 255 12.05 -8.10 -18.59
C SER A 255 11.10 -6.89 -18.66
N ASN A 256 10.02 -6.89 -17.87
CA ASN A 256 9.08 -5.76 -17.88
C ASN A 256 9.75 -4.46 -17.39
N GLY A 257 9.60 -3.39 -18.17
CA GLY A 257 10.21 -2.07 -17.95
C GLY A 257 10.10 -1.20 -19.20
N ILE A 258 10.58 0.04 -19.15
CA ILE A 258 10.27 1.00 -20.22
C ILE A 258 10.90 0.64 -21.58
N LEU A 259 11.85 -0.31 -21.64
CA LEU A 259 12.39 -0.84 -22.90
C LEU A 259 11.45 -1.86 -23.58
N ALA A 260 10.62 -2.57 -22.80
CA ALA A 260 9.60 -3.48 -23.32
C ALA A 260 8.25 -2.79 -23.58
N GLU A 261 8.08 -1.56 -23.06
CA GLU A 261 6.78 -0.87 -22.96
C GLU A 261 6.75 0.56 -23.56
N GLY A 262 7.90 1.24 -23.70
CA GLY A 262 8.00 2.67 -24.07
C GLY A 262 8.85 2.95 -25.33
N SER A 263 8.70 4.15 -25.91
CA SER A 263 9.40 4.57 -27.14
C SER A 263 10.78 5.20 -26.85
N MET A 264 11.68 5.19 -27.83
CA MET A 264 13.05 5.71 -27.65
C MET A 264 13.13 7.20 -27.24
N VAL A 265 12.22 8.05 -27.73
CA VAL A 265 12.18 9.49 -27.38
C VAL A 265 11.74 9.71 -25.93
N PHE A 266 10.78 8.89 -25.46
CA PHE A 266 10.37 8.91 -24.06
C PHE A 266 11.51 8.49 -23.14
N ILE A 267 12.27 7.46 -23.53
CA ILE A 267 13.44 6.99 -22.80
C ILE A 267 14.54 8.07 -22.73
N GLU A 268 14.73 8.87 -23.78
CA GLU A 268 15.68 10.00 -23.84
C GLU A 268 15.34 11.12 -22.84
N GLU A 269 14.08 11.54 -22.84
CA GLU A 269 13.61 12.59 -21.92
C GLU A 269 13.62 12.10 -20.47
N CYS A 270 13.31 10.83 -20.22
CA CYS A 270 13.50 10.23 -18.90
C CYS A 270 14.96 10.35 -18.43
N LEU A 271 15.95 10.19 -19.32
CA LEU A 271 17.35 10.41 -18.97
C LEU A 271 17.65 11.88 -18.65
N ARG A 272 17.15 12.82 -19.47
CA ARG A 272 17.32 14.26 -19.27
C ARG A 272 16.75 14.74 -17.94
N TYR A 273 15.53 14.31 -17.61
CA TYR A 273 14.90 14.61 -16.32
C TYR A 273 15.62 13.95 -15.15
N LEU A 274 16.08 12.72 -15.32
CA LEU A 274 16.85 12.01 -14.31
C LEU A 274 18.15 12.75 -13.97
N LEU A 275 18.82 13.34 -14.95
CA LEU A 275 20.02 14.18 -14.74
C LEU A 275 19.69 15.47 -13.97
N ILE A 276 18.63 16.18 -14.36
CA ILE A 276 18.19 17.42 -13.70
C ILE A 276 17.81 17.15 -12.23
N LEU A 277 17.07 16.07 -11.97
CA LEU A 277 16.70 15.66 -10.61
C LEU A 277 17.88 15.30 -9.72
N LYS A 278 19.04 15.02 -10.31
CA LYS A 278 20.28 14.68 -9.60
C LYS A 278 21.25 15.85 -9.50
N GLY A 279 20.79 17.07 -9.83
CA GLY A 279 21.53 18.30 -9.60
C GLY A 279 22.37 18.77 -10.79
N TYR A 280 22.32 18.09 -11.93
CA TYR A 280 22.94 18.57 -13.16
C TYR A 280 22.15 19.75 -13.71
N GLY A 281 22.82 20.83 -14.10
CA GLY A 281 22.15 22.01 -14.67
C GLY A 281 21.41 21.66 -15.96
N VAL A 282 20.40 22.42 -16.37
CA VAL A 282 19.63 22.11 -17.61
C VAL A 282 20.54 22.06 -18.84
N LYS A 283 21.42 23.06 -19.01
CA LYS A 283 22.38 23.09 -20.13
C LYS A 283 23.42 21.95 -20.09
N GLU A 284 23.80 21.55 -18.89
CA GLU A 284 24.76 20.47 -18.64
C GLU A 284 24.11 19.09 -18.92
N SER A 285 22.87 18.89 -18.45
CA SER A 285 22.04 17.73 -18.76
C SER A 285 21.85 17.58 -20.27
N ASP A 286 21.59 18.68 -20.97
CA ASP A 286 21.45 18.67 -22.43
C ASP A 286 22.75 18.24 -23.13
N GLN A 287 23.91 18.71 -22.65
CA GLN A 287 25.22 18.31 -23.20
C GLN A 287 25.53 16.83 -22.93
N ILE A 288 25.25 16.36 -21.72
CA ILE A 288 25.45 14.96 -21.30
C ILE A 288 24.57 14.03 -22.13
N VAL A 289 23.27 14.34 -22.26
CA VAL A 289 22.35 13.57 -23.11
C VAL A 289 22.84 13.56 -24.55
N ASN A 290 23.20 14.71 -25.13
CA ASN A 290 23.66 14.77 -26.53
C ASN A 290 24.96 13.97 -26.80
N GLN A 291 25.79 13.72 -25.79
CA GLN A 291 27.04 12.96 -25.91
C GLN A 291 26.86 11.44 -25.67
N ILE A 292 25.95 11.07 -24.77
CA ILE A 292 25.67 9.67 -24.41
C ILE A 292 24.68 9.06 -25.38
N TRP A 293 23.70 9.86 -25.81
CA TRP A 293 22.54 9.40 -26.53
C TRP A 293 22.89 9.00 -27.95
N ILE A 294 23.27 7.73 -28.08
CA ILE A 294 23.31 7.04 -29.35
C ILE A 294 21.93 6.43 -29.51
N CYS A 295 21.08 7.10 -30.31
CA CYS A 295 19.88 6.45 -30.81
C CYS A 295 20.36 5.18 -31.54
N PRO A 296 19.94 3.97 -31.11
CA PRO A 296 20.07 2.82 -31.97
C PRO A 296 19.31 3.23 -33.24
N SER A 297 19.98 3.21 -34.40
CA SER A 297 19.34 3.53 -35.68
C SER A 297 17.92 2.96 -35.68
N SER A 298 16.94 3.85 -35.79
CA SER A 298 15.51 3.63 -35.56
C SER A 298 15.09 2.25 -36.01
N VAL A 299 14.58 1.43 -35.08
CA VAL A 299 13.46 0.57 -35.45
C VAL A 299 12.22 1.43 -35.28
N PRO A 300 11.47 1.70 -36.35
CA PRO A 300 10.22 2.45 -36.28
C PRO A 300 9.08 1.58 -35.73
N GLY A 301 8.02 2.22 -35.18
CA GLY A 301 6.73 1.57 -34.97
C GLY A 301 5.85 2.18 -33.88
N ILE A 302 4.57 2.35 -34.22
CA ILE A 302 3.34 2.41 -33.38
C ILE A 302 2.72 3.80 -33.08
N THR A 303 1.57 4.06 -33.73
CA THR A 303 0.43 4.87 -33.24
C THR A 303 -0.89 4.23 -33.71
N ILE A 304 -1.96 4.31 -32.91
CA ILE A 304 -3.11 3.37 -32.92
C ILE A 304 -4.12 3.66 -34.06
N SER A 305 -4.50 2.57 -34.74
CA SER A 305 -5.12 2.48 -36.08
C SER A 305 -6.52 3.06 -36.25
N ASP A 306 -7.31 3.16 -35.19
CA ASP A 306 -8.76 3.38 -35.38
C ASP A 306 -9.23 4.82 -35.22
N THR A 307 -8.33 5.75 -34.91
CA THR A 307 -8.72 7.15 -34.60
C THR A 307 -9.39 7.86 -35.78
N ILE A 308 -8.91 7.62 -37.00
CA ILE A 308 -9.37 8.30 -38.22
C ILE A 308 -10.72 7.80 -38.66
N GLU A 309 -10.84 6.48 -38.72
CA GLU A 309 -12.05 5.84 -39.21
C GLU A 309 -13.18 5.94 -38.18
N THR A 310 -12.85 6.04 -36.88
CA THR A 310 -13.81 6.31 -35.81
C THR A 310 -14.35 7.73 -35.88
N VAL A 311 -13.51 8.75 -35.99
CA VAL A 311 -13.94 10.16 -36.09
C VAL A 311 -14.81 10.40 -37.33
N LYS A 312 -14.45 9.81 -38.48
CA LYS A 312 -15.23 9.92 -39.72
C LYS A 312 -16.59 9.24 -39.61
N LYS A 313 -16.64 8.04 -39.03
CA LYS A 313 -17.90 7.32 -38.78
C LYS A 313 -18.78 8.05 -37.77
N LEU A 314 -18.21 8.66 -36.71
CA LEU A 314 -18.96 9.48 -35.74
C LEU A 314 -19.62 10.70 -36.42
N ARG A 315 -18.95 11.35 -37.37
CA ARG A 315 -19.56 12.43 -38.18
C ARG A 315 -20.64 11.94 -39.13
N GLU A 316 -20.46 10.78 -39.76
CA GLU A 316 -21.42 10.20 -40.70
C GLU A 316 -22.76 9.79 -40.04
N VAL A 317 -22.77 9.46 -38.75
CA VAL A 317 -24.01 9.26 -37.96
C VAL A 317 -24.56 10.56 -37.33
N GLY A 318 -24.00 11.73 -37.68
CA GLY A 318 -24.51 13.04 -37.30
C GLY A 318 -24.04 13.57 -35.95
N LEU A 319 -23.05 12.93 -35.31
CA LEU A 319 -22.45 13.44 -34.07
C LEU A 319 -21.41 14.50 -34.37
N GLN A 320 -21.43 15.57 -33.58
CA GLN A 320 -20.37 16.56 -33.61
C GLN A 320 -19.16 16.04 -32.84
N VAL A 321 -17.98 16.11 -33.45
CA VAL A 321 -16.75 15.53 -32.91
C VAL A 321 -15.79 16.65 -32.57
N ALA A 322 -15.37 16.70 -31.30
CA ALA A 322 -14.42 17.68 -30.81
C ALA A 322 -13.12 17.00 -30.38
N ILE A 323 -11.99 17.69 -30.57
CA ILE A 323 -10.70 17.26 -30.03
C ILE A 323 -10.24 18.25 -28.98
N ASN A 324 -9.92 17.72 -27.81
CA ASN A 324 -9.35 18.45 -26.67
C ASN A 324 -7.98 17.83 -26.36
N SER A 325 -6.90 18.48 -26.80
CA SER A 325 -5.53 17.96 -26.71
C SER A 325 -4.60 18.92 -25.97
N SER A 326 -3.60 18.33 -25.29
CA SER A 326 -2.53 19.05 -24.58
C SER A 326 -1.33 19.38 -25.49
N ASP A 327 -1.34 18.93 -26.74
CA ASP A 327 -0.32 19.26 -27.74
C ASP A 327 -0.44 20.73 -28.20
N SER A 328 0.62 21.28 -28.80
CA SER A 328 0.56 22.62 -29.44
C SER A 328 -0.44 22.65 -30.61
N ARG A 329 -1.03 23.82 -30.91
CA ARG A 329 -2.06 23.94 -31.97
C ARG A 329 -1.57 23.40 -33.30
N LYS A 330 -0.32 23.72 -33.65
CA LYS A 330 0.30 23.32 -34.91
C LYS A 330 0.56 21.80 -35.00
N ALA A 331 0.98 21.15 -33.92
CA ALA A 331 1.18 19.69 -33.90
C ALA A 331 -0.13 18.91 -33.99
N CYS A 332 -1.19 19.42 -33.35
CA CYS A 332 -2.55 18.87 -33.48
C CYS A 332 -3.10 19.07 -34.90
N ASP A 333 -2.97 20.27 -35.47
CA ASP A 333 -3.44 20.56 -36.81
C ASP A 333 -2.64 19.75 -37.87
N ASP A 334 -1.32 19.64 -37.76
CA ASP A 334 -0.49 18.84 -38.68
C ASP A 334 -0.77 17.32 -38.55
N PHE A 335 -1.03 16.83 -37.34
CA PHE A 335 -1.45 15.46 -37.08
C PHE A 335 -2.84 15.17 -37.70
N LEU A 336 -3.81 16.07 -37.52
CA LEU A 336 -5.15 15.93 -38.10
C LEU A 336 -5.17 16.16 -39.61
N LEU A 337 -4.35 17.06 -40.16
CA LEU A 337 -4.20 17.29 -41.60
C LEU A 337 -3.51 16.11 -42.30
N ASN A 338 -2.42 15.57 -41.74
CA ASN A 338 -1.75 14.40 -42.30
C ASN A 338 -2.62 13.15 -42.27
N LEU A 339 -3.42 13.01 -41.21
CA LEU A 339 -4.40 11.94 -41.09
C LEU A 339 -5.72 12.23 -41.85
N LYS A 340 -5.81 13.37 -42.52
CA LYS A 340 -6.98 13.81 -43.30
C LYS A 340 -8.29 13.78 -42.49
N LEU A 341 -8.22 14.28 -41.26
CA LEU A 341 -9.28 14.37 -40.27
C LEU A 341 -9.71 15.79 -39.93
N HIS A 342 -8.91 16.79 -40.30
CA HIS A 342 -9.14 18.19 -39.95
C HIS A 342 -10.57 18.65 -40.26
N ASP A 343 -11.08 18.28 -41.45
CA ASP A 343 -12.43 18.60 -41.93
C ASP A 343 -13.57 17.84 -41.21
N TYR A 344 -13.24 16.84 -40.40
CA TYR A 344 -14.18 15.97 -39.68
C TYR A 344 -14.23 16.28 -38.17
N ILE A 345 -13.50 17.30 -37.71
CA ILE A 345 -13.53 17.76 -36.32
C ILE A 345 -14.20 19.15 -36.27
N ASP A 346 -15.28 19.27 -35.52
CA ASP A 346 -16.10 20.49 -35.43
C ASP A 346 -15.44 21.58 -34.60
N ILE A 347 -14.72 21.19 -33.54
CA ILE A 347 -13.93 22.12 -32.75
C ILE A 347 -12.66 21.44 -32.27
N ILE A 348 -11.53 22.11 -32.48
CA ILE A 348 -10.23 21.69 -31.98
C ILE A 348 -9.83 22.72 -30.93
N VAL A 349 -9.53 22.22 -29.75
CA VAL A 349 -9.06 23.02 -28.63
C VAL A 349 -7.72 22.46 -28.18
N SER A 350 -6.67 23.28 -28.28
CA SER A 350 -5.30 22.92 -27.93
C SER A 350 -4.81 23.69 -26.69
N ALA A 351 -3.61 23.35 -26.22
CA ALA A 351 -3.02 23.96 -25.02
C ALA A 351 -2.71 25.48 -25.14
N GLU A 352 -2.78 26.05 -26.34
CA GLU A 352 -2.41 27.45 -26.62
C GLU A 352 -3.62 28.37 -26.84
N ASP A 353 -4.84 27.82 -26.88
CA ASP A 353 -6.07 28.56 -27.18
C ASP A 353 -6.59 29.36 -25.96
N ALA A 354 -7.00 30.62 -26.18
CA ALA A 354 -7.36 31.55 -25.10
C ALA A 354 -8.55 31.07 -24.25
N GLY A 355 -8.37 31.02 -22.92
CA GLY A 355 -9.37 30.56 -21.97
C GLY A 355 -9.37 29.06 -21.69
N CYS A 356 -8.43 28.30 -22.27
CA CYS A 356 -8.29 26.87 -22.02
C CYS A 356 -7.58 26.56 -20.71
N HIS A 357 -8.06 25.52 -20.03
CA HIS A 357 -7.48 25.00 -18.80
C HIS A 357 -7.08 23.53 -18.96
N PRO A 358 -5.99 23.08 -18.30
CA PRO A 358 -5.49 21.72 -18.44
C PRO A 358 -6.45 20.67 -17.83
N LYS A 359 -6.44 19.46 -18.41
CA LYS A 359 -7.16 18.30 -17.89
C LYS A 359 -6.66 17.99 -16.47
N PRO A 360 -7.54 17.70 -15.48
CA PRO A 360 -8.92 17.22 -15.62
C PRO A 360 -10.06 18.24 -15.38
N LEU A 361 -9.81 19.56 -15.40
CA LEU A 361 -10.86 20.56 -15.10
C LEU A 361 -11.99 20.57 -16.15
N PRO A 362 -13.28 20.73 -15.77
CA PRO A 362 -14.41 20.58 -16.70
C PRO A 362 -14.63 21.79 -17.61
N HIS A 363 -14.02 22.93 -17.31
CA HIS A 363 -14.27 24.22 -17.99
C HIS A 363 -14.05 24.15 -19.50
N THR A 364 -12.96 23.52 -19.95
CA THR A 364 -12.65 23.36 -21.38
C THR A 364 -13.68 22.45 -22.07
N VAL A 365 -14.18 21.40 -21.39
CA VAL A 365 -15.23 20.51 -21.91
C VAL A 365 -16.59 21.21 -21.97
N LEU A 366 -16.97 21.97 -20.94
CA LEU A 366 -18.22 22.74 -20.90
C LEU A 366 -18.24 23.87 -21.93
N GLN A 367 -17.12 24.55 -22.16
CA GLN A 367 -16.99 25.53 -23.24
C GLN A 367 -17.11 24.91 -24.62
N ILE A 368 -16.53 23.71 -24.83
CA ILE A 368 -16.70 22.96 -26.08
C ILE A 368 -18.18 22.62 -26.28
N ILE A 369 -18.87 22.13 -25.24
CA ILE A 369 -20.30 21.77 -25.29
C ILE A 369 -21.18 22.99 -25.61
N ASP A 370 -20.95 24.13 -24.94
CA ASP A 370 -21.74 25.36 -25.14
C ASP A 370 -21.51 25.98 -26.53
N LYS A 371 -20.27 25.95 -27.03
CA LYS A 371 -19.93 26.41 -28.40
C LYS A 371 -20.47 25.51 -29.50
N VAL A 372 -20.52 24.20 -29.25
CA VAL A 372 -21.04 23.22 -30.21
C VAL A 372 -22.58 23.15 -30.14
N GLY A 373 -23.19 23.58 -29.04
CA GLY A 373 -24.63 23.76 -28.88
C GLY A 373 -25.38 22.53 -28.34
N CYS A 374 -24.68 21.63 -27.64
CA CYS A 374 -25.23 20.40 -27.08
C CYS A 374 -25.42 20.49 -25.56
N LYS A 375 -26.16 19.54 -24.96
CA LYS A 375 -26.27 19.44 -23.49
C LYS A 375 -25.25 18.44 -22.93
N PRO A 376 -24.77 18.62 -21.69
CA PRO A 376 -23.76 17.71 -21.12
C PRO A 376 -24.19 16.24 -21.13
N GLU A 377 -25.42 15.96 -20.72
CA GLU A 377 -25.99 14.62 -20.66
C GLU A 377 -26.19 13.92 -22.02
N GLU A 378 -25.94 14.62 -23.13
CA GLU A 378 -25.91 14.07 -24.50
C GLU A 378 -24.47 13.92 -25.04
N THR A 379 -23.46 14.26 -24.23
CA THR A 379 -22.05 14.27 -24.61
C THR A 379 -21.32 13.04 -24.06
N VAL A 380 -20.38 12.47 -24.83
CA VAL A 380 -19.55 11.30 -24.44
C VAL A 380 -18.07 11.67 -24.51
N ILE A 381 -17.33 11.30 -23.46
CA ILE A 381 -15.88 11.58 -23.34
C ILE A 381 -15.09 10.27 -23.47
N VAL A 382 -14.12 10.23 -24.39
CA VAL A 382 -13.28 9.06 -24.65
C VAL A 382 -11.83 9.43 -24.35
N GLY A 383 -11.18 8.68 -23.45
CA GLY A 383 -9.78 8.93 -23.08
C GLY A 383 -9.12 7.75 -22.38
N ASP A 384 -7.82 7.63 -22.56
CA ASP A 384 -7.00 6.55 -22.03
C ASP A 384 -6.39 6.88 -20.66
N THR A 385 -6.47 8.14 -20.22
CA THR A 385 -5.99 8.57 -18.90
C THR A 385 -7.12 8.83 -17.90
N PRO A 386 -6.89 8.65 -16.58
CA PRO A 386 -7.87 9.00 -15.56
C PRO A 386 -8.33 10.47 -15.61
N ALA A 387 -7.45 11.38 -16.06
CA ALA A 387 -7.77 12.82 -16.17
C ALA A 387 -8.84 13.11 -17.23
N ASP A 388 -8.88 12.33 -18.32
CA ASP A 388 -9.92 12.44 -19.35
C ASP A 388 -11.28 12.02 -18.80
N LEU A 389 -11.33 10.91 -18.04
CA LEU A 389 -12.56 10.38 -17.45
C LEU A 389 -13.15 11.30 -16.38
N ILE A 390 -12.29 11.94 -15.57
CA ILE A 390 -12.69 12.85 -14.50
C ILE A 390 -13.24 14.16 -15.08
N SER A 391 -12.67 14.65 -16.18
CA SER A 391 -13.14 15.87 -16.84
C SER A 391 -14.55 15.73 -17.41
N GLY A 392 -14.87 14.56 -18.00
CA GLY A 392 -16.20 14.26 -18.52
C GLY A 392 -17.26 14.13 -17.42
N ARG A 393 -16.98 13.33 -16.38
CA ARG A 393 -17.89 13.20 -15.23
C ARG A 393 -18.16 14.53 -14.52
N SER A 394 -17.15 15.40 -14.39
CA SER A 394 -17.29 16.70 -13.70
C SER A 394 -18.09 17.72 -14.51
N ALA A 395 -18.04 17.62 -15.84
CA ALA A 395 -18.91 18.38 -16.74
C ALA A 395 -20.34 17.81 -16.79
N LYS A 396 -20.64 16.74 -16.04
CA LYS A 396 -21.92 16.00 -16.02
C LYS A 396 -22.27 15.39 -17.38
N THR A 397 -21.27 14.86 -18.09
CA THR A 397 -21.50 14.19 -19.38
C THR A 397 -22.09 12.79 -19.21
N SER A 398 -22.78 12.27 -20.24
CA SER A 398 -23.53 11.01 -20.14
C SER A 398 -22.65 9.80 -19.82
N CYS A 399 -21.47 9.71 -20.44
CA CYS A 399 -20.51 8.67 -20.10
C CYS A 399 -19.05 9.09 -20.38
N SER A 400 -18.12 8.41 -19.70
CA SER A 400 -16.67 8.58 -19.91
C SER A 400 -15.99 7.21 -19.89
N VAL A 401 -15.16 6.89 -20.89
CA VAL A 401 -14.77 5.49 -21.21
C VAL A 401 -13.23 5.29 -21.32
N THR A 402 -12.67 4.26 -20.66
CA THR A 402 -11.22 3.86 -20.63
C THR A 402 -11.03 2.33 -20.68
N ASN A 403 -9.78 1.82 -20.81
CA ASN A 403 -9.47 0.47 -21.32
C ASN A 403 -8.79 -0.59 -20.40
N HIS A 404 -8.77 -0.46 -19.05
CA HIS A 404 -8.15 -1.48 -18.14
C HIS A 404 -9.15 -2.44 -17.40
N LYS A 405 -8.84 -3.76 -17.26
CA LYS A 405 -9.57 -4.74 -16.38
C LYS A 405 -8.66 -5.83 -15.70
N THR A 406 -8.78 -5.97 -14.37
CA THR A 406 -8.22 -6.99 -13.43
C THR A 406 -8.98 -8.35 -13.49
N PRO A 407 -8.43 -9.52 -13.09
CA PRO A 407 -9.14 -10.81 -13.19
C PRO A 407 -10.13 -11.05 -12.04
N ILE A 408 -11.31 -11.57 -12.36
CA ILE A 408 -12.30 -12.11 -11.41
C ILE A 408 -12.22 -13.63 -11.51
N ALA A 409 -11.96 -14.32 -10.39
CA ALA A 409 -11.97 -15.78 -10.34
C ALA A 409 -13.40 -16.32 -10.50
N LYS A 410 -13.58 -17.41 -11.26
CA LYS A 410 -14.84 -18.16 -11.31
C LYS A 410 -15.14 -18.78 -9.95
N SER A 411 -16.17 -18.26 -9.30
CA SER A 411 -16.78 -18.85 -8.11
C SER A 411 -17.50 -20.15 -8.49
N ASN A 412 -16.88 -21.30 -8.21
CA ASN A 412 -17.67 -22.49 -7.92
C ASN A 412 -18.11 -22.44 -6.45
N ASP A 413 -19.35 -22.81 -6.26
CA ASP A 413 -20.24 -22.48 -5.17
C ASP A 413 -19.80 -23.03 -3.80
N PHE A 414 -19.42 -22.13 -2.90
CA PHE A 414 -19.97 -22.03 -1.55
C PHE A 414 -19.94 -20.55 -1.19
N ARG A 415 -21.02 -19.79 -1.43
CA ARG A 415 -21.16 -18.47 -0.78
C ARG A 415 -21.29 -18.69 0.72
N LYS A 416 -20.17 -18.77 1.43
CA LYS A 416 -20.17 -18.75 2.90
C LYS A 416 -20.60 -17.36 3.33
N SER A 417 -21.87 -17.23 3.67
CA SER A 417 -22.39 -16.03 4.30
C SER A 417 -22.00 -16.04 5.78
N TYR A 418 -21.59 -14.89 6.26
CA TYR A 418 -21.29 -14.63 7.67
C TYR A 418 -22.19 -13.51 8.13
N GLU A 419 -22.58 -13.53 9.40
CA GLU A 419 -23.33 -12.41 9.96
C GLU A 419 -22.42 -11.17 10.06
N TYR A 420 -21.19 -11.38 10.55
CA TYR A 420 -20.16 -10.35 10.65
C TYR A 420 -18.88 -10.76 9.93
N ILE A 421 -18.27 -9.81 9.23
CA ILE A 421 -16.90 -9.92 8.72
C ILE A 421 -16.04 -8.88 9.43
N ILE A 422 -15.02 -9.33 10.16
CA ILE A 422 -14.03 -8.49 10.84
C ILE A 422 -12.75 -8.44 10.01
N ILE A 423 -12.33 -7.24 9.63
CA ILE A 423 -11.12 -7.00 8.83
C ILE A 423 -9.97 -6.63 9.76
N GLY A 424 -9.01 -7.54 9.91
CA GLY A 424 -7.86 -7.42 10.80
C GLY A 424 -8.07 -8.12 12.14
N ALA A 425 -7.19 -9.06 12.46
CA ALA A 425 -7.14 -9.72 13.77
C ALA A 425 -6.16 -9.00 14.72
N GLY A 426 -6.21 -7.67 14.74
CA GLY A 426 -5.46 -6.84 15.68
C GLY A 426 -6.05 -6.83 17.09
N SER A 427 -5.58 -5.93 17.96
CA SER A 427 -6.05 -5.84 19.36
C SER A 427 -7.58 -5.75 19.47
N ALA A 428 -8.22 -4.89 18.68
CA ALA A 428 -9.68 -4.76 18.65
C ALA A 428 -10.38 -5.92 17.96
N GLY A 429 -9.87 -6.35 16.80
CA GLY A 429 -10.46 -7.45 16.03
C GLY A 429 -10.50 -8.77 16.81
N CYS A 430 -9.48 -9.07 17.63
CA CYS A 430 -9.50 -10.23 18.51
C CYS A 430 -10.62 -10.18 19.56
N VAL A 431 -10.87 -9.00 20.15
CA VAL A 431 -11.96 -8.81 21.13
C VAL A 431 -13.31 -9.00 20.45
N LEU A 432 -13.53 -8.32 19.32
CA LEU A 432 -14.78 -8.44 18.56
C LEU A 432 -15.06 -9.87 18.11
N ALA A 433 -14.05 -10.56 17.60
CA ALA A 433 -14.16 -11.96 17.20
C ALA A 433 -14.62 -12.83 18.37
N ASN A 434 -14.05 -12.65 19.56
CA ASN A 434 -14.47 -13.37 20.76
C ASN A 434 -15.90 -13.02 21.20
N ARG A 435 -16.23 -11.73 21.32
CA ARG A 435 -17.50 -11.28 21.87
C ARG A 435 -18.69 -11.56 20.95
N LEU A 436 -18.53 -11.43 19.64
CA LEU A 436 -19.60 -11.65 18.67
C LEU A 436 -19.83 -13.14 18.34
N SER A 437 -18.77 -13.97 18.41
CA SER A 437 -18.87 -15.40 18.09
C SER A 437 -19.38 -16.28 19.23
N LEU A 438 -19.34 -15.79 20.47
CA LEU A 438 -19.80 -16.53 21.64
C LEU A 438 -21.30 -16.33 21.90
N PRO A 439 -21.99 -17.32 22.49
CA PRO A 439 -23.40 -17.20 22.86
C PRO A 439 -23.66 -16.02 23.79
N HIS A 440 -24.66 -15.21 23.44
CA HIS A 440 -25.07 -14.08 24.22
C HIS A 440 -25.50 -14.52 25.63
N PRO A 441 -25.09 -13.83 26.71
CA PRO A 441 -25.39 -14.27 28.07
C PRO A 441 -26.88 -14.42 28.36
N LYS A 442 -27.72 -13.51 27.81
CA LYS A 442 -29.17 -13.44 28.05
C LYS A 442 -29.98 -14.22 27.01
N THR A 443 -29.76 -13.96 25.72
CA THR A 443 -30.56 -14.52 24.61
C THR A 443 -30.03 -15.86 24.11
N LYS A 444 -28.79 -16.22 24.48
CA LYS A 444 -28.03 -17.39 23.95
C LYS A 444 -27.74 -17.34 22.45
N ASN A 445 -28.11 -16.28 21.74
CA ASN A 445 -27.78 -16.07 20.33
C ASN A 445 -26.28 -15.90 20.13
N SER A 446 -25.70 -16.56 19.13
CA SER A 446 -24.32 -16.34 18.70
C SER A 446 -24.30 -16.09 17.19
N SER A 447 -23.31 -15.32 16.73
CA SER A 447 -23.22 -14.93 15.33
C SER A 447 -22.14 -15.71 14.61
N LYS A 448 -22.36 -16.01 13.33
CA LYS A 448 -21.31 -16.52 12.45
C LYS A 448 -20.37 -15.38 12.09
N VAL A 449 -19.11 -15.50 12.48
CA VAL A 449 -18.09 -14.46 12.32
C VAL A 449 -16.94 -14.96 11.47
N LEU A 450 -16.57 -14.18 10.46
CA LEU A 450 -15.33 -14.36 9.71
C LEU A 450 -14.33 -13.28 10.12
N VAL A 451 -13.09 -13.69 10.42
CA VAL A 451 -11.97 -12.77 10.65
C VAL A 451 -10.95 -12.96 9.53
N LEU A 452 -10.58 -11.86 8.87
CA LEU A 452 -9.57 -11.85 7.80
C LEU A 452 -8.33 -11.09 8.27
N GLU A 453 -7.21 -11.80 8.43
CA GLU A 453 -5.93 -11.22 8.84
C GLU A 453 -4.89 -11.34 7.73
N ALA A 454 -4.27 -10.21 7.37
CA ALA A 454 -3.25 -10.15 6.33
C ALA A 454 -1.96 -10.89 6.72
N GLY A 455 -1.63 -10.93 8.01
CA GLY A 455 -0.46 -11.63 8.54
C GLY A 455 -0.64 -13.13 8.80
N PRO A 456 0.46 -13.81 9.15
CA PRO A 456 0.42 -15.22 9.51
C PRO A 456 -0.11 -15.42 10.93
N THR A 457 -0.21 -16.69 11.33
CA THR A 457 -0.51 -17.09 12.70
C THR A 457 0.64 -16.80 13.69
N ASP A 458 0.27 -16.51 14.95
CA ASP A 458 1.14 -16.28 16.10
C ASP A 458 1.45 -17.55 16.91
N VAL A 459 0.88 -18.70 16.56
CA VAL A 459 1.15 -19.99 17.21
C VAL A 459 2.20 -20.83 16.46
N GLY A 460 2.90 -21.71 17.21
CA GLY A 460 3.91 -22.65 16.68
C GLY A 460 5.27 -22.52 17.35
N ILE A 461 6.12 -23.56 17.17
CA ILE A 461 7.45 -23.66 17.80
C ILE A 461 8.38 -22.52 17.37
N SER A 462 8.28 -22.09 16.11
CA SER A 462 9.08 -20.98 15.56
C SER A 462 8.61 -19.58 16.00
N ARG A 463 7.61 -19.47 16.90
CA ARG A 463 7.02 -18.20 17.35
C ARG A 463 7.44 -17.80 18.77
N TRP A 464 8.51 -18.40 19.29
CA TRP A 464 9.04 -18.08 20.62
C TRP A 464 9.41 -16.58 20.76
N THR A 465 9.81 -15.90 19.68
CA THR A 465 10.12 -14.46 19.68
C THR A 465 8.91 -13.57 19.95
N ILE A 466 7.70 -14.04 19.61
CA ILE A 466 6.45 -13.34 19.92
C ILE A 466 6.10 -13.55 21.40
N LYS A 467 6.26 -14.78 21.89
CA LYS A 467 5.90 -15.17 23.26
C LYS A 467 6.84 -14.62 24.33
N MET A 468 8.15 -14.62 24.05
CA MET A 468 9.18 -14.19 25.00
C MET A 468 9.21 -12.66 25.09
N PRO A 469 8.90 -12.06 26.26
CA PRO A 469 8.85 -10.61 26.42
C PRO A 469 10.09 -9.85 25.97
N ALA A 470 11.30 -10.30 26.35
CA ALA A 470 12.55 -9.61 25.99
C ALA A 470 12.93 -9.74 24.51
N ALA A 471 12.30 -10.67 23.77
CA ALA A 471 12.59 -10.88 22.35
C ALA A 471 11.83 -9.91 21.42
N LEU A 472 11.14 -8.90 21.97
CA LEU A 472 10.24 -8.03 21.20
C LEU A 472 10.93 -7.39 19.98
N MET A 473 12.19 -7.00 20.11
CA MET A 473 12.95 -6.34 19.04
C MET A 473 13.15 -7.24 17.82
N TYR A 474 13.30 -8.56 17.99
CA TYR A 474 13.48 -9.50 16.88
C TYR A 474 12.34 -9.45 15.85
N ASN A 475 11.12 -9.16 16.31
CA ASN A 475 9.95 -9.09 15.42
C ASN A 475 9.84 -7.75 14.68
N LEU A 476 10.68 -6.77 15.01
CA LEU A 476 10.70 -5.45 14.38
C LEU A 476 11.76 -5.32 13.27
N TYR A 477 12.63 -6.32 13.05
CA TYR A 477 13.72 -6.22 12.07
C TYR A 477 13.30 -6.46 10.62
N HIS A 478 12.25 -7.26 10.40
CA HIS A 478 11.85 -7.73 9.07
C HIS A 478 10.33 -7.63 8.92
N ASP A 479 9.86 -7.69 7.68
CA ASP A 479 8.45 -7.57 7.30
C ASP A 479 7.60 -8.83 7.62
N LYS A 480 8.22 -9.91 8.12
CA LYS A 480 7.55 -11.20 8.36
C LYS A 480 6.28 -11.10 9.24
N TYR A 481 6.34 -10.36 10.34
CA TYR A 481 5.20 -10.12 11.26
C TYR A 481 4.84 -8.65 11.35
N ASN A 482 5.40 -7.85 10.47
CA ASN A 482 5.44 -6.41 10.59
C ASN A 482 5.19 -5.81 9.21
N TRP A 483 4.32 -4.82 9.13
CA TRP A 483 4.07 -4.10 7.89
C TRP A 483 5.29 -3.32 7.38
N TYR A 484 6.23 -3.00 8.28
CA TYR A 484 7.51 -2.38 7.93
C TYR A 484 7.35 -1.02 7.21
N TYR A 485 6.38 -0.22 7.65
CA TYR A 485 6.08 1.06 7.03
C TYR A 485 7.18 2.10 7.25
N HIS A 486 7.17 3.11 6.38
CA HIS A 486 7.98 4.30 6.52
C HIS A 486 7.09 5.53 6.30
N THR A 487 7.41 6.63 6.99
CA THR A 487 6.77 7.92 6.76
C THR A 487 7.25 8.53 5.43
N VAL A 488 6.59 9.59 4.99
CA VAL A 488 7.21 10.53 4.04
C VAL A 488 8.36 11.28 4.74
N PRO A 489 9.28 11.91 3.98
CA PRO A 489 10.26 12.84 4.55
C PRO A 489 9.58 13.86 5.46
N GLN A 490 10.01 13.93 6.72
CA GLN A 490 9.38 14.76 7.72
C GLN A 490 9.98 16.17 7.71
N ARG A 491 9.25 17.13 7.13
CA ARG A 491 9.68 18.53 6.87
C ARG A 491 10.29 19.25 8.09
N HIS A 492 9.80 18.94 9.29
CA HIS A 492 10.23 19.56 10.54
C HIS A 492 11.22 18.72 11.34
N MET A 493 11.66 17.57 10.79
CA MET A 493 12.55 16.60 11.41
C MET A 493 13.76 16.29 10.51
N ASN A 494 14.33 17.33 9.89
CA ASN A 494 15.47 17.25 8.97
C ASN A 494 15.23 16.30 7.78
N ASP A 495 14.01 16.30 7.24
CA ASP A 495 13.57 15.48 6.12
C ASP A 495 13.81 13.97 6.29
N ARG A 496 13.90 13.51 7.54
CA ARG A 496 14.07 12.08 7.83
C ARG A 496 12.84 11.29 7.38
N THR A 497 13.09 10.18 6.70
CA THR A 497 12.11 9.11 6.50
C THR A 497 12.15 8.19 7.71
N MET A 498 11.08 8.17 8.50
CA MET A 498 11.04 7.49 9.78
C MET A 498 10.42 6.10 9.65
N TYR A 499 10.96 5.14 10.40
CA TYR A 499 10.49 3.76 10.39
C TYR A 499 9.30 3.56 11.34
N TRP A 500 8.21 2.99 10.83
CA TRP A 500 6.94 2.79 11.55
C TRP A 500 6.52 1.30 11.56
N PRO A 501 7.03 0.50 12.52
CA PRO A 501 6.67 -0.91 12.64
C PRO A 501 5.24 -1.09 13.13
N ARG A 502 4.42 -1.90 12.43
CA ARG A 502 3.04 -2.27 12.82
C ARG A 502 2.83 -3.77 12.69
N GLY A 503 2.13 -4.39 13.64
CA GLY A 503 1.91 -5.83 13.59
C GLY A 503 1.07 -6.27 12.40
N ARG A 504 1.59 -7.23 11.64
CA ARG A 504 0.96 -7.99 10.56
C ARG A 504 1.02 -9.47 10.95
N VAL A 505 0.19 -9.88 11.89
CA VAL A 505 0.13 -11.23 12.49
C VAL A 505 -1.15 -11.32 13.33
N LEU A 506 -1.65 -12.50 13.66
CA LEU A 506 -2.72 -12.64 14.67
C LEU A 506 -2.35 -11.92 15.99
N GLY A 507 -3.28 -11.11 16.50
CA GLY A 507 -3.08 -10.18 17.62
C GLY A 507 -2.55 -8.81 17.19
N GLY A 508 -2.16 -8.64 15.93
CA GLY A 508 -1.63 -7.42 15.34
C GLY A 508 -0.51 -6.81 16.18
N SER A 509 -0.56 -5.50 16.40
CA SER A 509 0.47 -4.81 17.19
C SER A 509 0.57 -5.29 18.64
N SER A 510 -0.47 -5.89 19.25
CA SER A 510 -0.35 -6.45 20.61
C SER A 510 0.59 -7.66 20.70
N SER A 511 0.82 -8.34 19.57
CA SER A 511 1.79 -9.44 19.46
C SER A 511 3.23 -8.95 19.31
N LEU A 512 3.45 -7.66 19.02
CA LEU A 512 4.77 -7.06 18.81
C LEU A 512 5.13 -5.98 19.84
N ASN A 513 4.14 -5.41 20.55
CA ASN A 513 4.33 -4.24 21.41
C ASN A 513 5.31 -4.47 22.58
N ALA A 514 5.60 -3.40 23.31
CA ALA A 514 6.42 -3.42 24.52
C ALA A 514 5.67 -3.88 25.80
N MET A 515 4.44 -4.39 25.66
CA MET A 515 3.57 -4.92 26.72
C MET A 515 3.19 -3.96 27.87
N VAL A 516 3.72 -2.74 27.92
CA VAL A 516 3.30 -1.74 28.90
C VAL A 516 1.78 -1.52 28.82
N TYR A 517 1.10 -1.66 29.95
CA TYR A 517 -0.33 -1.50 30.07
C TYR A 517 -0.63 -0.14 30.72
N ILE A 518 -0.99 0.83 29.88
CA ILE A 518 -1.43 2.17 30.30
C ILE A 518 -2.83 2.42 29.76
N ARG A 519 -3.70 3.01 30.58
CA ARG A 519 -5.08 3.33 30.22
C ARG A 519 -5.27 4.75 29.70
N GLY A 520 -4.38 5.68 30.00
CA GLY A 520 -4.62 7.11 29.72
C GLY A 520 -5.21 7.84 30.92
N HIS A 521 -5.35 9.16 30.81
CA HIS A 521 -5.91 9.98 31.87
C HIS A 521 -7.45 10.05 31.76
N PRO A 522 -8.21 10.07 32.87
CA PRO A 522 -9.66 10.27 32.84
C PRO A 522 -10.13 11.47 31.99
N LEU A 523 -9.44 12.60 32.12
CA LEU A 523 -9.75 13.81 31.36
C LEU A 523 -9.60 13.67 29.83
N ASP A 524 -8.86 12.68 29.33
CA ASP A 524 -8.80 12.43 27.88
C ASP A 524 -10.14 11.90 27.36
N TYR A 525 -10.78 11.03 28.14
CA TYR A 525 -12.08 10.44 27.82
C TYR A 525 -13.19 11.46 27.99
N ASP A 526 -13.15 12.27 29.05
CA ASP A 526 -14.09 13.35 29.24
C ASP A 526 -14.00 14.36 28.08
N ARG A 527 -12.78 14.61 27.57
CA ARG A 527 -12.57 15.38 26.34
C ARG A 527 -13.20 14.71 25.11
N TRP A 528 -13.13 13.39 24.96
CA TRP A 528 -13.78 12.71 23.83
C TRP A 528 -15.29 12.98 23.77
N GLU A 529 -15.97 13.03 24.91
CA GLU A 529 -17.38 13.37 24.97
C GLU A 529 -17.64 14.82 24.50
N LEU A 530 -16.80 15.77 24.94
CA LEU A 530 -16.84 17.15 24.46
C LEU A 530 -16.55 17.26 22.95
N GLU A 531 -15.69 16.40 22.42
CA GLU A 531 -15.37 16.29 20.99
C GLU A 531 -16.45 15.57 20.16
N GLY A 532 -17.56 15.18 20.81
CA GLY A 532 -18.76 14.64 20.18
C GLY A 532 -18.90 13.13 20.21
N ALA A 533 -18.00 12.40 20.90
CA ALA A 533 -18.14 10.97 21.14
C ALA A 533 -19.04 10.71 22.36
N ASP A 534 -20.34 10.96 22.20
CA ASP A 534 -21.34 10.80 23.27
C ASP A 534 -21.23 9.45 23.99
N GLY A 535 -21.22 9.51 25.33
CA GLY A 535 -21.14 8.33 26.16
C GLY A 535 -19.74 7.71 26.21
N TRP A 536 -18.69 8.36 25.71
CA TRP A 536 -17.28 7.89 25.81
C TRP A 536 -16.45 8.60 26.88
N ASN A 537 -17.08 9.31 27.81
CA ASN A 537 -16.40 9.86 29.00
C ASN A 537 -15.83 8.77 29.91
N TYR A 538 -14.98 9.16 30.88
CA TYR A 538 -14.25 8.18 31.69
C TYR A 538 -15.19 7.28 32.50
N ALA A 539 -16.28 7.83 33.05
CA ALA A 539 -17.29 7.08 33.79
C ALA A 539 -17.88 5.94 32.95
N ASN A 540 -18.08 6.16 31.65
CA ASN A 540 -18.57 5.15 30.71
C ASN A 540 -17.48 4.21 30.17
N CYS A 541 -16.19 4.54 30.31
CA CYS A 541 -15.07 3.72 29.87
C CYS A 541 -14.50 2.82 30.97
N LEU A 542 -14.50 3.26 32.23
CA LEU A 542 -13.95 2.54 33.37
C LEU A 542 -14.54 1.13 33.57
N PRO A 543 -15.87 0.90 33.46
CA PRO A 543 -16.44 -0.44 33.53
C PRO A 543 -15.84 -1.41 32.50
N TYR A 544 -15.50 -0.92 31.30
CA TYR A 544 -14.94 -1.70 30.23
C TYR A 544 -13.45 -1.99 30.40
N PHE A 545 -12.69 -1.07 30.99
CA PHE A 545 -11.33 -1.37 31.45
C PHE A 545 -11.31 -2.51 32.47
N ARG A 546 -12.25 -2.52 33.42
CA ARG A 546 -12.41 -3.62 34.38
C ARG A 546 -12.87 -4.92 33.71
N LYS A 547 -13.86 -4.85 32.81
CA LYS A 547 -14.37 -6.01 32.06
C LYS A 547 -13.27 -6.73 31.28
N ALA A 548 -12.36 -5.97 30.68
CA ALA A 548 -11.30 -6.52 29.84
C ALA A 548 -10.15 -7.16 30.66
N GLN A 549 -9.93 -6.72 31.89
CA GLN A 549 -8.73 -6.99 32.66
C GLN A 549 -8.91 -8.10 33.71
N THR A 550 -7.91 -8.99 33.81
CA THR A 550 -7.59 -9.71 35.05
C THR A 550 -6.24 -9.22 35.54
N HIS A 551 -6.23 -8.53 36.68
CA HIS A 551 -5.00 -8.03 37.28
C HIS A 551 -4.46 -9.01 38.35
N GLU A 552 -3.14 -9.18 38.41
CA GLU A 552 -2.51 -10.12 39.36
C GLU A 552 -2.69 -9.74 40.83
N LEU A 553 -2.85 -8.45 41.13
CA LEU A 553 -3.12 -7.90 42.48
C LEU A 553 -4.62 -7.88 42.82
N ASN A 554 -5.43 -8.69 42.13
CA ASN A 554 -6.90 -8.69 42.18
C ASN A 554 -7.56 -7.38 41.68
N GLY A 555 -8.89 -7.41 41.61
CA GLY A 555 -9.71 -6.27 41.20
C GLY A 555 -9.93 -5.28 42.33
N ASN A 556 -10.20 -4.02 41.97
CA ASN A 556 -10.62 -2.95 42.87
C ASN A 556 -11.54 -1.98 42.12
N GLN A 557 -11.76 -0.77 42.64
CA GLN A 557 -12.55 0.26 41.95
C GLN A 557 -12.12 0.51 40.51
N TYR A 558 -10.81 0.41 40.22
CA TYR A 558 -10.23 0.68 38.91
C TYR A 558 -9.83 -0.61 38.15
N ARG A 559 -9.42 -1.67 38.83
CA ARG A 559 -8.87 -2.89 38.24
C ARG A 559 -9.90 -4.00 38.09
N GLY A 560 -9.81 -4.75 37.00
CA GLY A 560 -10.59 -5.98 36.81
C GLY A 560 -9.91 -7.21 37.41
N SER A 561 -10.69 -8.22 37.79
CA SER A 561 -10.19 -9.50 38.32
C SER A 561 -10.50 -10.71 37.42
N ASN A 562 -11.38 -10.56 36.43
CA ASN A 562 -11.98 -11.70 35.73
C ASN A 562 -11.96 -11.56 34.19
N GLY A 563 -11.38 -10.48 33.66
CA GLY A 563 -11.33 -10.20 32.23
C GLY A 563 -10.30 -11.05 31.48
N PRO A 564 -10.43 -11.25 30.16
CA PRO A 564 -9.56 -12.14 29.41
C PRO A 564 -8.09 -11.68 29.30
N LEU A 565 -7.85 -10.36 29.32
CA LEU A 565 -6.50 -9.80 29.24
C LEU A 565 -5.83 -9.84 30.62
N TYR A 566 -4.79 -10.65 30.75
CA TYR A 566 -4.03 -10.74 31.99
C TYR A 566 -2.99 -9.61 32.07
N VAL A 567 -2.95 -8.96 33.23
CA VAL A 567 -2.07 -7.83 33.52
C VAL A 567 -1.31 -8.09 34.83
N SER A 568 0.01 -7.94 34.78
CA SER A 568 0.93 -8.15 35.90
C SER A 568 1.69 -6.88 36.23
N ARG A 569 2.05 -6.66 37.50
CA ARG A 569 2.97 -5.62 37.94
C ARG A 569 4.42 -6.02 37.67
N ALA A 570 5.30 -5.04 37.57
CA ALA A 570 6.76 -5.19 37.56
C ALA A 570 7.31 -6.10 38.68
N LYS A 571 8.30 -6.96 38.36
CA LYS A 571 8.83 -7.99 39.29
C LYS A 571 10.34 -8.19 39.25
N THR A 572 11.11 -7.43 38.44
CA THR A 572 12.56 -7.70 38.35
C THR A 572 13.34 -7.33 39.60
N ASN A 573 12.78 -6.48 40.47
CA ASN A 573 13.47 -5.88 41.61
C ASN A 573 14.82 -5.24 41.22
N HIS A 574 14.95 -4.79 39.97
CA HIS A 574 16.20 -4.21 39.48
C HIS A 574 16.47 -2.87 40.18
N PRO A 575 17.67 -2.66 40.77
CA PRO A 575 17.92 -1.50 41.63
C PRO A 575 17.75 -0.16 40.91
N LEU A 576 18.04 -0.10 39.61
CA LEU A 576 17.82 1.10 38.80
C LEU A 576 16.34 1.54 38.71
N HIS A 577 15.36 0.61 38.77
CA HIS A 577 13.94 1.00 38.78
C HIS A 577 13.58 1.70 40.09
N SER A 578 14.04 1.18 41.22
CA SER A 578 13.84 1.81 42.53
C SER A 578 14.58 3.15 42.62
N ALA A 579 15.80 3.24 42.09
CA ALA A 579 16.57 4.47 42.04
C ALA A 579 15.90 5.54 41.17
N TRP A 580 15.30 5.16 40.03
CA TRP A 580 14.51 6.06 39.19
C TRP A 580 13.31 6.63 39.94
N ILE A 581 12.53 5.78 40.62
CA ILE A 581 11.36 6.22 41.39
C ILE A 581 11.77 7.15 42.53
N GLU A 582 12.83 6.80 43.27
CA GLU A 582 13.33 7.65 44.35
C GLU A 582 13.91 8.97 43.83
N ALA A 583 14.59 8.96 42.68
CA ALA A 583 15.03 10.18 42.01
C ALA A 583 13.84 11.06 41.59
N GLY A 584 12.76 10.50 41.05
CA GLY A 584 11.56 11.28 40.73
C GLY A 584 10.94 11.95 41.97
N LYS A 585 10.90 11.24 43.10
CA LYS A 585 10.46 11.81 44.38
C LYS A 585 11.39 12.93 44.87
N GLN A 586 12.69 12.74 44.77
CA GLN A 586 13.70 13.75 45.10
C GLN A 586 13.63 14.98 44.19
N ALA A 587 13.17 14.80 42.95
CA ALA A 587 12.83 15.89 42.04
C ALA A 587 11.48 16.55 42.39
N GLY A 588 10.79 16.15 43.46
CA GLY A 588 9.54 16.78 43.92
C GLY A 588 8.27 16.28 43.23
N TYR A 589 8.34 15.20 42.43
CA TYR A 589 7.15 14.55 41.88
C TYR A 589 6.55 13.55 42.88
N PRO A 590 5.21 13.40 42.92
CA PRO A 590 4.60 12.42 43.79
C PRO A 590 4.93 10.99 43.33
N PHE A 591 4.82 10.04 44.25
CA PHE A 591 4.78 8.62 43.90
C PHE A 591 3.36 8.22 43.55
N THR A 592 3.21 7.35 42.55
CA THR A 592 1.92 6.72 42.21
C THR A 592 2.01 5.20 42.35
N ASP A 593 1.11 4.67 43.18
CA ASP A 593 0.92 3.22 43.34
C ASP A 593 0.28 2.58 42.09
N ASP A 594 -0.45 3.36 41.30
CA ASP A 594 -1.16 2.87 40.12
C ASP A 594 -1.44 3.97 39.11
N VAL A 595 -0.61 4.00 38.07
CA VAL A 595 -0.75 4.93 36.95
C VAL A 595 -2.04 4.72 36.14
N ASN A 596 -2.73 3.58 36.34
CA ASN A 596 -4.00 3.22 35.70
C ASN A 596 -5.20 3.36 36.64
N GLY A 597 -4.97 3.78 37.89
CA GLY A 597 -5.96 3.89 38.94
C GLY A 597 -6.28 5.34 39.27
N TYR A 598 -6.39 5.64 40.57
CA TYR A 598 -6.77 6.96 41.05
C TYR A 598 -5.80 8.09 40.63
N GLN A 599 -4.48 7.83 40.59
CA GLN A 599 -3.48 8.86 40.36
C GLN A 599 -2.51 8.47 39.23
N GLN A 600 -2.58 9.16 38.09
CA GLN A 600 -1.59 8.98 37.03
C GLN A 600 -0.33 9.81 37.24
N GLU A 601 -0.47 11.05 37.69
CA GLU A 601 0.66 11.99 37.89
C GLU A 601 1.65 11.47 38.94
N GLY A 602 2.93 11.53 38.60
CA GLY A 602 4.02 11.06 39.45
C GLY A 602 4.88 9.98 38.81
N VAL A 603 5.85 9.49 39.59
CA VAL A 603 6.70 8.34 39.23
C VAL A 603 6.20 7.06 39.89
N GLY A 604 6.32 5.94 39.20
CA GLY A 604 5.81 4.67 39.71
C GLY A 604 6.17 3.46 38.85
N TYR A 605 5.65 2.32 39.26
CA TYR A 605 5.77 1.07 38.51
C TYR A 605 4.67 0.95 37.47
N PHE A 606 5.01 0.41 36.30
CA PHE A 606 4.06 0.13 35.24
C PHE A 606 3.56 -1.30 35.29
N ASP A 607 2.31 -1.46 34.90
CA ASP A 607 1.71 -2.76 34.64
C ASP A 607 2.08 -3.24 33.23
N MET A 608 2.07 -4.56 33.03
CA MET A 608 2.42 -5.20 31.78
C MET A 608 1.42 -6.30 31.42
N THR A 609 1.14 -6.48 30.13
CA THR A 609 0.36 -7.60 29.61
C THR A 609 1.22 -8.87 29.49
N ILE A 610 1.65 -9.42 30.62
CA ILE A 610 2.49 -10.63 30.72
C ILE A 610 1.82 -11.62 31.67
N LYS A 611 1.68 -12.89 31.24
CA LYS A 611 1.14 -13.98 32.06
C LYS A 611 2.14 -15.12 32.09
N ASN A 612 2.53 -15.57 33.29
CA ASN A 612 3.46 -16.69 33.48
C ASN A 612 4.77 -16.55 32.66
N GLY A 613 5.30 -15.32 32.58
CA GLY A 613 6.53 -15.01 31.86
C GLY A 613 6.42 -15.01 30.32
N GLU A 614 5.21 -15.10 29.79
CA GLU A 614 4.91 -14.96 28.35
C GLU A 614 4.04 -13.73 28.09
N ARG A 615 4.18 -13.15 26.90
CA ARG A 615 3.31 -12.08 26.39
C ARG A 615 1.84 -12.51 26.42
N CYS A 616 0.96 -11.64 26.92
CA CYS A 616 -0.49 -11.76 26.82
C CYS A 616 -1.03 -10.79 25.76
N SER A 617 -1.01 -11.21 24.49
CA SER A 617 -1.56 -10.45 23.35
C SER A 617 -3.10 -10.53 23.28
N GLY A 618 -3.73 -9.70 22.43
CA GLY A 618 -5.15 -9.81 22.12
C GLY A 618 -5.53 -11.17 21.53
N SER A 619 -4.67 -11.77 20.71
CA SER A 619 -4.87 -13.12 20.17
C SER A 619 -4.88 -14.17 21.28
N THR A 620 -3.90 -14.12 22.19
CA THR A 620 -3.78 -15.05 23.32
C THR A 620 -4.94 -14.90 24.30
N ALA A 621 -5.34 -13.67 24.60
CA ALA A 621 -6.38 -13.35 25.58
C ALA A 621 -7.79 -13.63 25.06
N TYR A 622 -8.08 -13.32 23.79
CA TYR A 622 -9.45 -13.35 23.24
C TYR A 622 -9.62 -14.36 22.10
N LEU A 623 -8.76 -14.29 21.08
CA LEU A 623 -8.99 -15.00 19.83
C LEU A 623 -8.77 -16.51 19.96
N HIS A 624 -7.65 -16.95 20.53
CA HIS A 624 -7.35 -18.38 20.68
C HIS A 624 -8.38 -19.10 21.57
N PRO A 625 -8.84 -18.53 22.71
CA PRO A 625 -9.96 -19.10 23.46
C PRO A 625 -11.24 -19.22 22.61
N ALA A 626 -11.58 -18.19 21.82
CA ALA A 626 -12.77 -18.22 20.96
C ALA A 626 -12.66 -19.29 19.86
N MET A 627 -11.50 -19.40 19.20
CA MET A 627 -11.24 -20.43 18.18
C MET A 627 -11.36 -21.87 18.73
N LYS A 628 -11.08 -22.07 20.03
CA LYS A 628 -11.21 -23.38 20.68
C LYS A 628 -12.63 -23.69 21.12
N SER A 629 -13.45 -22.67 21.39
CA SER A 629 -14.74 -22.83 22.07
C SER A 629 -15.96 -22.51 21.21
N SER A 630 -15.81 -21.81 20.09
CA SER A 630 -16.91 -21.43 19.19
C SER A 630 -16.77 -22.09 17.82
N SER A 631 -17.79 -22.85 17.41
CA SER A 631 -17.93 -23.35 16.04
C SER A 631 -18.38 -22.26 15.04
N ASN A 632 -18.80 -21.09 15.54
CA ASN A 632 -19.30 -19.98 14.73
C ASN A 632 -18.20 -19.00 14.30
N LEU A 633 -16.95 -19.21 14.74
CA LEU A 633 -15.81 -18.37 14.37
C LEU A 633 -14.96 -19.03 13.28
N THR A 634 -14.82 -18.37 12.14
CA THR A 634 -13.82 -18.69 11.11
C THR A 634 -12.72 -17.65 11.12
N VAL A 635 -11.46 -18.08 11.14
CA VAL A 635 -10.30 -17.19 11.09
C VAL A 635 -9.43 -17.57 9.89
N GLU A 636 -9.21 -16.61 9.01
CA GLU A 636 -8.40 -16.76 7.80
C GLU A 636 -7.16 -15.86 7.91
N THR A 637 -5.98 -16.48 7.87
CA THR A 637 -4.68 -15.79 7.91
C THR A 637 -4.07 -15.70 6.51
N ASN A 638 -3.09 -14.80 6.34
CA ASN A 638 -2.52 -14.45 5.04
C ASN A 638 -3.60 -14.02 4.02
N ALA A 639 -4.63 -13.33 4.52
CA ALA A 639 -5.81 -12.88 3.79
C ALA A 639 -5.85 -11.34 3.79
N LEU A 640 -5.31 -10.73 2.73
CA LEU A 640 -5.28 -9.28 2.58
C LEU A 640 -6.59 -8.79 1.97
N VAL A 641 -7.41 -8.09 2.75
CA VAL A 641 -8.60 -7.42 2.21
C VAL A 641 -8.19 -6.24 1.32
N THR A 642 -8.71 -6.19 0.11
CA THR A 642 -8.35 -5.17 -0.89
C THR A 642 -9.49 -4.22 -1.22
N GLN A 643 -10.74 -4.61 -0.96
CA GLN A 643 -11.91 -3.78 -1.27
C GLN A 643 -13.12 -4.18 -0.41
N ILE A 644 -13.91 -3.18 0.02
CA ILE A 644 -15.24 -3.39 0.59
C ILE A 644 -16.27 -3.42 -0.53
N LEU A 645 -17.21 -4.36 -0.49
CA LEU A 645 -18.27 -4.50 -1.48
C LEU A 645 -19.52 -3.77 -1.01
N PHE A 646 -20.14 -3.02 -1.92
CA PHE A 646 -21.33 -2.23 -1.65
C PHE A 646 -22.48 -2.57 -2.58
N GLU A 647 -23.69 -2.49 -2.05
CA GLU A 647 -24.94 -2.39 -2.80
C GLU A 647 -25.59 -1.07 -2.38
N ASN A 648 -25.56 -0.07 -3.27
CA ASN A 648 -25.84 1.34 -2.94
C ASN A 648 -24.94 1.83 -1.78
N LYS A 649 -25.53 2.32 -0.69
CA LYS A 649 -24.81 2.80 0.51
C LYS A 649 -24.69 1.75 1.60
N ARG A 650 -24.90 0.47 1.30
CA ARG A 650 -24.82 -0.65 2.27
C ARG A 650 -23.61 -1.52 1.99
N ALA A 651 -22.76 -1.72 3.01
CA ALA A 651 -21.68 -2.70 2.93
C ALA A 651 -22.26 -4.13 3.00
N VAL A 652 -21.90 -4.96 2.01
CA VAL A 652 -22.45 -6.32 1.84
C VAL A 652 -21.39 -7.43 1.83
N GLY A 653 -20.11 -7.07 1.91
CA GLY A 653 -19.02 -8.04 1.91
C GLY A 653 -17.68 -7.41 1.61
N VAL A 654 -16.69 -8.26 1.32
CA VAL A 654 -15.32 -7.86 1.02
C VAL A 654 -14.71 -8.73 -0.07
N LYS A 655 -13.76 -8.16 -0.82
CA LYS A 655 -12.78 -8.89 -1.63
C LYS A 655 -11.46 -8.97 -0.89
N TYR A 656 -10.83 -10.13 -0.92
CA TYR A 656 -9.53 -10.33 -0.30
C TYR A 656 -8.63 -11.25 -1.14
N SER A 657 -7.33 -11.01 -1.08
CA SER A 657 -6.32 -11.87 -1.68
C SER A 657 -5.78 -12.85 -0.65
N LYS A 658 -5.72 -14.13 -1.00
CA LYS A 658 -5.07 -15.18 -0.20
C LYS A 658 -4.33 -16.11 -1.14
N ASN A 659 -3.05 -16.36 -0.86
CA ASN A 659 -2.19 -17.22 -1.71
C ASN A 659 -2.20 -16.80 -3.20
N GLY A 660 -2.25 -15.49 -3.48
CA GLY A 660 -2.30 -14.95 -4.85
C GLY A 660 -3.67 -15.07 -5.54
N GLN A 661 -4.68 -15.66 -4.91
CA GLN A 661 -6.03 -15.79 -5.44
C GLN A 661 -6.95 -14.75 -4.82
N VAL A 662 -7.88 -14.21 -5.62
CA VAL A 662 -8.92 -13.29 -5.16
C VAL A 662 -10.14 -14.09 -4.72
N HIS A 663 -10.62 -13.81 -3.51
CA HIS A 663 -11.78 -14.40 -2.90
C HIS A 663 -12.79 -13.31 -2.52
N GLU A 664 -14.05 -13.71 -2.37
CA GLU A 664 -15.13 -12.86 -1.85
C GLU A 664 -15.79 -13.53 -0.64
N ALA A 665 -16.16 -12.71 0.34
CA ALA A 665 -17.00 -13.11 1.46
C ALA A 665 -18.13 -12.11 1.65
N ARG A 666 -19.34 -12.59 2.00
CA ARG A 666 -20.54 -11.75 2.16
C ARG A 666 -20.94 -11.63 3.64
N ALA A 667 -21.30 -10.41 4.03
CA ALA A 667 -21.78 -10.08 5.36
C ALA A 667 -23.30 -9.86 5.33
N GLU A 668 -24.05 -10.60 6.14
CA GLU A 668 -25.51 -10.44 6.28
C GLU A 668 -25.85 -9.21 7.12
N SER A 669 -25.11 -8.99 8.21
CA SER A 669 -25.33 -7.88 9.15
C SER A 669 -24.31 -6.76 8.99
N GLU A 670 -23.02 -6.94 9.29
CA GLU A 670 -22.07 -5.82 9.22
C GLU A 670 -20.65 -6.26 8.80
N VAL A 671 -19.97 -5.36 8.08
CA VAL A 671 -18.52 -5.38 7.88
C VAL A 671 -17.88 -4.46 8.92
N ILE A 672 -16.90 -4.95 9.66
CA ILE A 672 -16.25 -4.22 10.76
C ILE A 672 -14.76 -4.10 10.48
N LEU A 673 -14.27 -2.86 10.31
CA LEU A 673 -12.86 -2.57 10.10
C LEU A 673 -12.14 -2.52 11.45
N SER A 674 -11.07 -3.30 11.56
CA SER A 674 -10.14 -3.32 12.70
C SER A 674 -8.67 -3.32 12.20
N GLY A 675 -8.41 -2.64 11.10
CA GLY A 675 -7.10 -2.52 10.45
C GLY A 675 -6.14 -1.56 11.16
N GLY A 676 -6.63 -0.79 12.14
CA GLY A 676 -5.86 0.22 12.86
C GLY A 676 -5.80 1.57 12.13
N ALA A 677 -5.11 2.53 12.75
CA ALA A 677 -5.04 3.93 12.30
C ALA A 677 -4.44 4.15 10.91
N ILE A 678 -3.83 3.12 10.30
CA ILE A 678 -3.25 3.22 8.96
C ILE A 678 -4.12 2.48 7.96
N ASN A 679 -4.41 1.19 8.20
CA ASN A 679 -5.05 0.35 7.20
C ASN A 679 -6.57 0.53 7.12
N SER A 680 -7.23 0.99 8.18
CA SER A 680 -8.67 1.28 8.14
C SER A 680 -9.00 2.47 7.21
N PRO A 681 -8.40 3.68 7.36
CA PRO A 681 -8.64 4.77 6.41
C PRO A 681 -8.12 4.44 5.01
N HIS A 682 -7.01 3.70 4.90
CA HIS A 682 -6.46 3.22 3.62
C HIS A 682 -7.48 2.39 2.83
N LEU A 683 -8.09 1.39 3.47
CA LEU A 683 -9.09 0.54 2.83
C LEU A 683 -10.38 1.30 2.48
N LEU A 684 -10.81 2.27 3.29
CA LEU A 684 -11.94 3.14 2.95
C LEU A 684 -11.65 3.94 1.68
N MET A 685 -10.47 4.56 1.60
CA MET A 685 -10.05 5.33 0.44
C MET A 685 -9.98 4.46 -0.82
N LEU A 686 -9.38 3.26 -0.74
CA LEU A 686 -9.37 2.27 -1.83
C LEU A 686 -10.78 1.85 -2.27
N SER A 687 -11.75 1.94 -1.36
CA SER A 687 -13.15 1.59 -1.60
C SER A 687 -13.99 2.80 -2.05
N GLY A 688 -13.38 3.95 -2.36
CA GLY A 688 -14.05 5.14 -2.88
C GLY A 688 -14.71 6.02 -1.80
N ILE A 689 -14.31 5.87 -0.54
CA ILE A 689 -14.83 6.60 0.61
C ILE A 689 -13.72 7.50 1.18
N GLY A 690 -13.93 8.81 1.16
CA GLY A 690 -12.98 9.76 1.73
C GLY A 690 -13.19 11.17 1.18
N ASP A 691 -12.13 11.99 1.20
CA ASP A 691 -12.16 13.27 0.50
C ASP A 691 -12.29 13.02 -1.01
N VAL A 692 -13.39 13.50 -1.59
CA VAL A 692 -13.76 13.22 -2.98
C VAL A 692 -12.82 13.96 -3.93
N ASP A 693 -12.40 15.17 -3.56
CA ASP A 693 -11.52 15.98 -4.40
C ASP A 693 -10.13 15.33 -4.46
N TYR A 694 -9.62 14.91 -3.30
CA TYR A 694 -8.35 14.19 -3.22
C TYR A 694 -8.40 12.84 -3.97
N LEU A 695 -9.37 11.98 -3.68
CA LEU A 695 -9.44 10.63 -4.26
C LEU A 695 -9.62 10.68 -5.79
N ARG A 696 -10.44 11.61 -6.29
CA ARG A 696 -10.55 11.83 -7.74
C ARG A 696 -9.24 12.32 -8.33
N SER A 697 -8.52 13.22 -7.65
CA SER A 697 -7.23 13.74 -8.15
C SER A 697 -6.18 12.66 -8.40
N ILE A 698 -6.29 11.49 -7.74
CA ILE A 698 -5.40 10.34 -7.90
C ILE A 698 -6.03 9.16 -8.67
N GLY A 699 -7.18 9.38 -9.34
CA GLY A 699 -7.80 8.41 -10.22
C GLY A 699 -8.70 7.36 -9.54
N ILE A 700 -9.16 7.59 -8.31
CA ILE A 700 -10.09 6.70 -7.61
C ILE A 700 -11.52 7.21 -7.75
N ASP A 701 -12.45 6.28 -8.02
CA ASP A 701 -13.88 6.57 -8.11
C ASP A 701 -14.46 6.86 -6.71
N ALA A 702 -14.35 8.11 -6.30
CA ALA A 702 -14.87 8.58 -5.02
C ALA A 702 -16.38 8.85 -5.14
N TRP A 703 -17.16 7.99 -4.50
CA TRP A 703 -18.62 8.00 -4.53
C TRP A 703 -19.25 8.44 -3.20
N HIS A 704 -18.49 8.41 -2.10
CA HIS A 704 -18.95 8.87 -0.78
C HIS A 704 -17.97 9.87 -0.17
N HIS A 705 -18.43 11.11 -0.02
CA HIS A 705 -17.64 12.17 0.60
C HIS A 705 -17.61 12.00 2.12
N LEU A 706 -16.42 11.78 2.65
CA LEU A 706 -16.16 11.73 4.07
C LEU A 706 -14.76 12.31 4.34
N PRO A 707 -14.63 13.65 4.39
CA PRO A 707 -13.33 14.33 4.31
C PRO A 707 -12.43 14.09 5.52
N GLY A 708 -12.96 13.55 6.62
CA GLY A 708 -12.18 13.15 7.78
C GLY A 708 -11.38 11.84 7.61
N VAL A 709 -11.65 11.03 6.57
CA VAL A 709 -10.94 9.75 6.37
C VAL A 709 -9.45 10.00 6.12
N GLY A 710 -8.62 9.43 6.98
CA GLY A 710 -7.16 9.56 6.93
C GLY A 710 -6.64 10.85 7.56
N GLN A 711 -7.49 11.81 7.91
CA GLN A 711 -7.08 13.09 8.51
C GLN A 711 -6.92 12.97 10.03
N ASN A 712 -6.42 14.02 10.69
CA ASN A 712 -6.30 14.06 12.16
C ASN A 712 -5.40 12.94 12.74
N LEU A 713 -4.41 12.45 11.97
CA LEU A 713 -3.44 11.47 12.47
C LEU A 713 -2.71 12.07 13.67
N GLN A 714 -2.75 11.35 14.78
CA GLN A 714 -2.06 11.69 16.01
C GLN A 714 -1.21 10.52 16.46
N ASP A 715 -0.03 10.82 16.99
CA ASP A 715 0.93 9.84 17.50
C ASP A 715 1.76 10.49 18.62
N HIS A 716 2.34 9.68 19.49
CA HIS A 716 3.28 10.14 20.48
C HIS A 716 4.69 10.13 19.88
N LEU A 717 5.32 11.31 19.82
CA LEU A 717 6.73 11.45 19.50
C LEU A 717 7.52 11.38 20.81
N GLU A 718 8.51 10.52 20.88
CA GLU A 718 9.39 10.35 22.03
C GLU A 718 10.87 10.47 21.59
N LEU A 719 11.77 10.61 22.56
CA LEU A 719 13.21 10.64 22.37
C LEU A 719 13.91 9.85 23.47
N TYR A 720 15.18 9.50 23.26
CA TYR A 720 15.98 8.81 24.26
C TYR A 720 16.95 9.78 24.95
N VAL A 721 16.76 9.99 26.26
CA VAL A 721 17.77 10.64 27.12
C VAL A 721 18.57 9.54 27.81
N GLN A 722 19.87 9.47 27.54
CA GLN A 722 20.72 8.33 27.86
C GLN A 722 21.87 8.73 28.79
N GLN A 723 22.11 7.92 29.82
CA GLN A 723 23.18 8.10 30.79
C GLN A 723 24.06 6.85 30.82
N ALA A 724 25.38 7.02 30.85
CA ALA A 724 26.28 5.92 31.19
C ALA A 724 25.95 5.41 32.60
N CYS A 725 26.16 4.12 32.86
CA CYS A 725 26.01 3.53 34.17
C CYS A 725 27.38 3.18 34.75
N LYS A 726 27.70 3.73 35.93
CA LYS A 726 28.94 3.46 36.68
C LYS A 726 29.06 1.99 37.09
N LYS A 727 27.94 1.28 37.22
CA LYS A 727 27.87 -0.11 37.69
C LYS A 727 27.56 -1.09 36.54
N PRO A 728 28.13 -2.30 36.56
CA PRO A 728 27.93 -3.30 35.51
C PRO A 728 26.63 -4.11 35.69
N ILE A 729 25.51 -3.41 35.94
CA ILE A 729 24.22 -4.01 36.33
C ILE A 729 23.15 -3.94 35.22
N THR A 730 23.44 -3.26 34.11
CA THR A 730 22.48 -3.03 33.02
C THR A 730 22.39 -4.24 32.06
N LEU A 731 21.45 -4.18 31.11
CA LEU A 731 21.27 -5.20 30.08
C LEU A 731 22.40 -5.25 29.03
N TYR A 732 23.46 -4.44 29.16
CA TYR A 732 24.59 -4.43 28.22
C TYR A 732 25.25 -5.82 28.02
N LYS A 733 25.21 -6.70 29.02
CA LYS A 733 25.72 -8.07 28.86
C LYS A 733 24.71 -9.06 28.24
N ALA A 734 23.44 -8.69 28.13
CA ALA A 734 22.39 -9.49 27.52
C ALA A 734 22.32 -9.23 26.00
N GLN A 735 23.43 -9.46 25.31
CA GLN A 735 23.56 -9.19 23.89
C GLN A 735 24.50 -10.22 23.22
N TRP A 736 24.44 -10.35 21.89
CA TRP A 736 25.16 -11.42 21.17
C TRP A 736 26.70 -11.39 21.33
N LYS A 737 27.26 -10.24 21.72
CA LYS A 737 28.67 -10.10 22.14
C LYS A 737 29.04 -11.00 23.33
N TYR A 738 28.07 -11.39 24.15
CA TYR A 738 28.22 -12.29 25.30
C TYR A 738 27.29 -13.50 25.15
N PRO A 739 27.57 -14.41 24.20
CA PRO A 739 26.62 -15.45 23.80
C PRO A 739 26.31 -16.43 24.95
N HIS A 740 27.26 -16.70 25.83
CA HIS A 740 27.05 -17.55 27.01
C HIS A 740 26.00 -16.98 27.98
N ILE A 741 25.93 -15.65 28.13
CA ILE A 741 24.91 -14.97 28.95
C ILE A 741 23.56 -15.03 28.24
N MET A 742 23.52 -14.69 26.95
CA MET A 742 22.32 -14.74 26.13
C MET A 742 21.67 -16.13 26.09
N VAL A 743 22.49 -17.18 25.89
CA VAL A 743 22.03 -18.57 25.91
C VAL A 743 21.51 -18.94 27.29
N GLY A 744 22.20 -18.55 28.38
CA GLY A 744 21.72 -18.78 29.74
C GLY A 744 20.37 -18.11 30.03
N ILE A 745 20.18 -16.86 29.57
CA ILE A 745 18.90 -16.13 29.68
C ILE A 745 17.80 -16.88 28.92
N GLY A 746 18.08 -17.28 27.68
CA GLY A 746 17.14 -18.03 26.83
C GLY A 746 16.76 -19.37 27.44
N LEU A 747 17.73 -20.18 27.88
CA LEU A 747 17.50 -21.48 28.51
C LEU A 747 16.67 -21.35 29.79
N LYS A 748 16.94 -20.35 30.63
CA LYS A 748 16.15 -20.12 31.85
C LYS A 748 14.67 -19.84 31.54
N TRP A 749 14.40 -19.09 30.48
CA TRP A 749 13.03 -18.86 30.04
C TRP A 749 12.42 -20.11 29.38
N ILE A 750 13.18 -20.84 28.55
CA ILE A 750 12.72 -22.07 27.90
C ILE A 750 12.30 -23.13 28.94
N LEU A 751 13.09 -23.29 30.01
CA LEU A 751 12.86 -24.30 31.04
C LEU A 751 11.85 -23.85 32.10
N PHE A 752 11.87 -22.57 32.50
CA PHE A 752 11.12 -22.12 33.69
C PHE A 752 10.19 -20.94 33.47
N ARG A 753 10.19 -20.32 32.28
CA ARG A 753 9.45 -19.08 31.97
C ARG A 753 9.69 -17.96 32.99
N ARG A 754 10.94 -17.83 33.43
CA ARG A 754 11.40 -16.86 34.45
C ARG A 754 12.71 -16.20 34.02
N GLY A 755 13.12 -15.19 34.77
CA GLY A 755 14.38 -14.46 34.53
C GLY A 755 14.22 -13.29 33.57
N TRP A 756 15.33 -12.76 33.09
CA TRP A 756 15.36 -11.52 32.31
C TRP A 756 14.56 -11.61 30.99
N ALA A 757 14.49 -12.79 30.38
CA ALA A 757 13.69 -12.99 29.18
C ALA A 757 12.16 -12.90 29.41
N ALA A 758 11.70 -12.97 30.66
CA ALA A 758 10.28 -13.01 31.04
C ALA A 758 9.65 -11.61 31.27
N THR A 759 10.38 -10.52 30.99
CA THR A 759 9.92 -9.12 31.10
C THR A 759 10.40 -8.30 29.89
N THR A 760 9.84 -7.11 29.67
CA THR A 760 10.38 -6.13 28.71
C THR A 760 11.38 -5.16 29.31
N HIS A 761 11.53 -5.17 30.64
CA HIS A 761 12.37 -4.23 31.40
C HIS A 761 11.89 -2.76 31.39
N LEU A 762 10.67 -2.49 30.89
CA LEU A 762 10.01 -1.17 30.96
C LEU A 762 9.08 -1.11 32.16
N GLU A 763 9.64 -1.40 33.33
CA GLU A 763 8.89 -1.71 34.56
C GLU A 763 8.55 -0.48 35.41
N SER A 764 9.21 0.64 35.16
CA SER A 764 8.98 1.88 35.88
C SER A 764 9.01 3.07 34.91
N GLY A 765 8.43 4.17 35.35
CA GLY A 765 8.37 5.38 34.56
C GLY A 765 7.73 6.50 35.35
N GLY A 766 6.98 7.35 34.66
CA GLY A 766 6.17 8.37 35.30
C GLY A 766 5.43 9.24 34.31
N PHE A 767 4.50 10.03 34.84
CA PHE A 767 3.74 11.02 34.10
C PHE A 767 3.85 12.36 34.82
N VAL A 768 4.26 13.40 34.09
CA VAL A 768 4.42 14.74 34.69
C VAL A 768 3.86 15.82 33.78
N ARG A 769 3.61 16.99 34.37
CA ARG A 769 3.27 18.22 33.65
C ARG A 769 4.55 18.96 33.27
N THR A 770 4.63 19.49 32.05
CA THR A 770 5.77 20.31 31.62
C THR A 770 5.87 21.62 32.39
N GLU A 771 4.73 22.21 32.75
CA GLU A 771 4.63 23.50 33.41
C GLU A 771 3.35 23.61 34.26
N ALA A 772 3.21 24.74 34.96
CA ALA A 772 2.00 25.12 35.67
C ALA A 772 0.79 25.26 34.72
N ASN A 773 -0.43 25.17 35.25
CA ASN A 773 -1.69 25.38 34.52
C ASN A 773 -2.01 24.35 33.42
N ILE A 774 -1.17 23.34 33.21
CA ILE A 774 -1.55 22.16 32.45
C ILE A 774 -2.51 21.32 33.30
N SER A 775 -3.67 20.96 32.74
CA SER A 775 -4.76 20.34 33.50
C SER A 775 -4.44 18.95 34.06
N HIS A 776 -3.55 18.19 33.41
CA HIS A 776 -3.10 16.87 33.81
C HIS A 776 -1.79 16.50 33.07
N PRO A 777 -1.01 15.50 33.51
CA PRO A 777 0.32 15.19 32.94
C PRO A 777 0.34 15.08 31.42
N ASN A 778 1.20 15.84 30.75
CA ASN A 778 1.37 15.82 29.29
C ASN A 778 2.65 15.13 28.83
N ILE A 779 3.54 14.71 29.73
CA ILE A 779 4.74 13.92 29.41
C ILE A 779 4.64 12.53 30.01
N GLN A 780 5.12 11.53 29.28
CA GLN A 780 5.37 10.18 29.78
C GLN A 780 6.87 9.88 29.78
N PHE A 781 7.34 9.23 30.84
CA PHE A 781 8.66 8.60 30.91
C PHE A 781 8.51 7.09 30.93
N HIS A 782 9.30 6.39 30.12
CA HIS A 782 9.57 4.96 30.29
C HIS A 782 11.04 4.78 30.64
N PHE A 783 11.32 4.29 31.86
CA PHE A 783 12.68 4.03 32.30
C PHE A 783 13.14 2.65 31.85
N LEU A 784 14.37 2.56 31.32
CA LEU A 784 14.95 1.32 30.83
C LEU A 784 16.41 1.19 31.32
N PRO A 785 16.79 0.07 31.97
CA PRO A 785 18.18 -0.22 32.36
C PRO A 785 19.03 -0.72 31.17
N SER A 786 18.93 -0.03 30.03
CA SER A 786 19.67 -0.26 28.78
C SER A 786 19.60 1.00 27.92
N THR A 787 20.38 1.06 26.85
CA THR A 787 20.15 2.03 25.75
C THR A 787 19.50 1.34 24.56
N ILE A 788 18.71 2.11 23.82
CA ILE A 788 18.14 1.73 22.52
C ILE A 788 18.77 2.63 21.46
N HIS A 789 19.26 2.02 20.40
CA HIS A 789 19.76 2.73 19.22
C HIS A 789 19.07 2.14 17.99
N ASP A 790 18.58 3.01 17.10
CA ASP A 790 18.00 2.61 15.82
C ASP A 790 16.86 1.59 15.99
N HIS A 791 15.87 1.88 16.85
CA HIS A 791 14.76 0.97 17.20
C HIS A 791 15.21 -0.41 17.72
N GLY A 792 16.39 -0.45 18.35
CA GLY A 792 16.99 -1.68 18.86
C GLY A 792 17.82 -2.45 17.83
N ARG A 793 17.99 -1.91 16.60
CA ARG A 793 18.80 -2.49 15.51
C ARG A 793 20.30 -2.34 15.72
N LYS A 794 20.71 -1.39 16.57
CA LYS A 794 22.12 -1.18 16.94
C LYS A 794 22.32 -1.41 18.44
N MET A 795 23.38 -2.14 18.77
CA MET A 795 23.77 -2.48 20.14
C MET A 795 24.56 -1.33 20.77
N GLY A 796 24.28 -1.02 22.04
CA GLY A 796 25.05 -0.04 22.82
C GLY A 796 26.47 -0.52 23.12
N GLY A 797 27.41 0.41 23.26
CA GLY A 797 28.83 0.12 23.47
C GLY A 797 29.27 -0.06 24.93
N GLN A 798 28.40 0.26 25.91
CA GLN A 798 28.74 0.26 27.33
C GLN A 798 27.52 0.06 28.24
N HIS A 799 27.77 -0.12 29.53
CA HIS A 799 26.72 -0.09 30.54
C HIS A 799 26.09 1.30 30.60
N ALA A 800 24.78 1.37 30.39
CA ALA A 800 24.00 2.60 30.34
C ALA A 800 22.52 2.32 30.62
N PHE A 801 21.80 3.37 31.02
CA PHE A 801 20.35 3.38 31.19
C PHE A 801 19.76 4.62 30.51
N GLN A 802 18.45 4.61 30.28
CA GLN A 802 17.80 5.71 29.59
C GLN A 802 16.37 5.93 30.11
N VAL A 803 15.83 7.08 29.72
CA VAL A 803 14.39 7.28 29.63
C VAL A 803 13.97 7.49 28.18
N HIS A 804 12.92 6.80 27.79
CA HIS A 804 12.13 7.17 26.62
C HIS A 804 11.11 8.21 27.08
N VAL A 805 11.13 9.39 26.48
CA VAL A 805 10.32 10.51 26.96
C VAL A 805 9.76 11.33 25.81
N GLY A 806 8.52 11.78 25.95
CA GLY A 806 7.90 12.71 25.01
C GLY A 806 6.54 13.21 25.47
N PRO A 807 6.01 14.24 24.79
CA PRO A 807 4.66 14.72 24.99
C PRO A 807 3.63 13.71 24.48
N MET A 808 2.50 13.64 25.17
CA MET A 808 1.39 12.75 24.83
C MET A 808 0.23 13.45 24.14
N ARG A 809 0.21 14.78 24.13
CA ARG A 809 -0.90 15.56 23.57
C ARG A 809 -0.40 16.67 22.64
N SER A 810 0.59 16.33 21.83
CA SER A 810 1.13 17.20 20.77
C SER A 810 0.01 17.80 19.94
N ARG A 811 0.15 19.06 19.52
CA ARG A 811 -0.84 19.78 18.72
C ARG A 811 -0.75 19.48 17.25
N SER A 812 0.44 19.10 16.76
CA SER A 812 0.62 18.73 15.36
C SER A 812 -0.37 17.65 14.94
N ARG A 813 -0.96 17.82 13.75
CA ARG A 813 -1.87 16.84 13.13
C ARG A 813 -1.33 16.43 11.78
N GLY A 814 -1.29 15.11 11.58
CA GLY A 814 -0.87 14.50 10.33
C GLY A 814 -2.04 13.93 9.53
N GLN A 815 -1.69 13.13 8.53
CA GLN A 815 -2.62 12.45 7.64
C GLN A 815 -2.08 11.11 7.10
N ILE A 816 -3.02 10.24 6.73
CA ILE A 816 -2.82 9.02 5.95
C ILE A 816 -3.51 9.23 4.61
N LEU A 817 -2.76 9.12 3.52
CA LEU A 817 -3.25 9.27 2.16
C LEU A 817 -2.88 8.03 1.33
N LEU A 818 -3.39 7.94 0.10
CA LEU A 818 -2.98 6.95 -0.87
C LEU A 818 -1.81 7.47 -1.73
N SER A 819 -0.78 6.65 -1.95
CA SER A 819 0.36 7.01 -2.79
C SER A 819 0.12 6.61 -4.26
N PRO A 820 -0.09 7.57 -5.18
CA PRO A 820 -0.33 7.26 -6.60
C PRO A 820 0.91 6.67 -7.30
N ALA A 821 2.10 6.83 -6.73
CA ALA A 821 3.36 6.34 -7.29
C ALA A 821 3.61 4.83 -7.09
N SER A 822 2.65 4.09 -6.52
CA SER A 822 2.82 2.69 -6.16
C SER A 822 1.74 1.80 -6.76
N LEU A 823 2.13 0.66 -7.33
CA LEU A 823 1.21 -0.38 -7.77
C LEU A 823 0.36 -0.83 -6.57
N GLY A 824 -0.94 -0.53 -6.59
CA GLY A 824 -1.88 -0.83 -5.50
C GLY A 824 -2.05 0.25 -4.44
N PHE A 825 -1.56 1.48 -4.66
CA PHE A 825 -1.76 2.66 -3.82
C PHE A 825 -1.35 2.46 -2.34
N ALA A 826 -0.09 2.14 -2.06
CA ALA A 826 0.44 2.02 -0.70
C ALA A 826 0.13 3.27 0.17
N PRO A 827 -0.03 3.11 1.50
CA PRO A 827 -0.33 4.24 2.38
C PRO A 827 0.84 5.24 2.40
N LYS A 828 0.53 6.50 2.11
CA LYS A 828 1.40 7.66 2.34
C LYS A 828 1.15 8.16 3.76
N ILE A 829 2.16 8.06 4.62
CA ILE A 829 2.05 8.33 6.05
C ILE A 829 2.79 9.63 6.37
N ASP A 830 2.06 10.66 6.82
CA ASP A 830 2.65 11.94 7.21
C ASP A 830 2.16 12.39 8.58
N PRO A 831 2.88 12.08 9.67
CA PRO A 831 2.52 12.48 11.03
C PRO A 831 2.69 13.96 11.31
N ASN A 832 3.47 14.68 10.47
CA ASN A 832 3.70 16.12 10.60
C ASN A 832 4.29 16.53 11.96
N TYR A 833 5.22 15.74 12.49
CA TYR A 833 5.81 15.98 13.81
C TYR A 833 6.42 17.38 13.93
N LEU A 834 6.35 17.96 15.13
CA LEU A 834 6.96 19.26 15.48
C LEU A 834 6.55 20.45 14.60
N ALA A 835 5.37 20.42 13.98
CA ALA A 835 4.88 21.55 13.20
C ALA A 835 4.66 22.80 14.07
N CYS A 836 4.27 22.61 15.33
CA CYS A 836 3.95 23.69 16.26
C CYS A 836 5.11 24.01 17.22
N GLU A 837 5.21 25.27 17.66
CA GLU A 837 6.19 25.66 18.68
C GLU A 837 5.89 25.02 20.05
N THR A 838 4.62 24.81 20.37
CA THR A 838 4.21 24.11 21.60
C THR A 838 4.83 22.73 21.69
N ASP A 839 4.83 21.97 20.59
CA ASP A 839 5.36 20.61 20.55
C ASP A 839 6.88 20.62 20.77
N ARG A 840 7.58 21.60 20.17
CA ARG A 840 9.02 21.79 20.38
C ARG A 840 9.32 22.20 21.83
N ALA A 841 8.54 23.11 22.40
CA ALA A 841 8.68 23.53 23.79
C ALA A 841 8.49 22.38 24.77
N GLU A 842 7.47 21.53 24.57
CA GLU A 842 7.22 20.36 25.41
C GLU A 842 8.35 19.32 25.26
N MET A 843 8.91 19.11 24.06
CA MET A 843 10.08 18.24 23.86
C MET A 843 11.34 18.75 24.58
N ARG A 844 11.58 20.07 24.55
CA ARG A 844 12.68 20.68 25.33
C ARG A 844 12.46 20.50 26.82
N ALA A 845 11.23 20.71 27.30
CA ALA A 845 10.87 20.49 28.69
C ALA A 845 11.08 19.02 29.10
N ALA A 846 10.69 18.06 28.26
CA ALA A 846 10.95 16.64 28.47
C ALA A 846 12.44 16.33 28.71
N ILE A 847 13.33 16.85 27.86
CA ILE A 847 14.79 16.67 28.02
C ILE A 847 15.27 17.26 29.34
N ARG A 848 14.88 18.50 29.65
CA ARG A 848 15.31 19.19 30.87
C ARG A 848 14.83 18.46 32.12
N LEU A 849 13.58 18.03 32.14
CA LEU A 849 13.03 17.26 33.26
C LEU A 849 13.71 15.91 33.42
N SER A 850 14.05 15.22 32.32
CA SER A 850 14.86 13.99 32.39
C SER A 850 16.23 14.23 33.01
N ARG A 851 16.94 15.28 32.59
CA ARG A 851 18.24 15.66 33.16
C ARG A 851 18.15 15.97 34.65
N GLU A 852 17.13 16.71 35.05
CA GLU A 852 16.91 17.05 36.46
C GLU A 852 16.65 15.80 37.32
N ILE A 853 15.88 14.83 36.83
CA ILE A 853 15.66 13.56 37.55
C ILE A 853 16.95 12.74 37.62
N PHE A 854 17.71 12.65 36.53
CA PHE A 854 19.00 11.93 36.53
C PHE A 854 20.06 12.56 37.45
N ALA A 855 19.99 13.87 37.66
CA ALA A 855 20.86 14.60 38.58
C ALA A 855 20.51 14.39 40.06
N GLN A 856 19.36 13.79 40.39
CA GLN A 856 19.00 13.59 41.80
C GLN A 856 19.91 12.57 42.49
N PRO A 857 20.20 12.74 43.80
CA PRO A 857 21.13 11.90 44.54
C PRO A 857 20.94 10.39 44.40
N ALA A 858 19.69 9.91 44.33
CA ALA A 858 19.35 8.49 44.20
C ALA A 858 19.94 7.83 42.93
N LEU A 859 20.06 8.59 41.83
CA LEU A 859 20.70 8.11 40.59
C LEU A 859 22.14 8.64 40.47
N ALA A 860 22.36 9.92 40.73
CA ALA A 860 23.62 10.62 40.46
C ALA A 860 24.82 10.07 41.22
N LYS A 861 24.63 9.75 42.52
CA LYS A 861 25.74 9.31 43.39
C LYS A 861 26.29 7.96 42.96
N GLU A 862 25.42 6.97 42.84
CA GLU A 862 25.82 5.57 42.71
C GLU A 862 25.82 5.05 41.27
N PHE A 863 24.90 5.53 40.42
CA PHE A 863 24.59 4.88 39.15
C PHE A 863 24.94 5.73 37.93
N ALA A 864 24.59 7.02 37.91
CA ALA A 864 24.74 7.87 36.73
C ALA A 864 26.23 8.21 36.48
N GLY A 865 26.72 7.87 35.28
CA GLY A 865 28.00 8.30 34.73
C GLY A 865 27.84 9.57 33.89
N LYS A 866 28.57 9.69 32.76
CA LYS A 866 28.45 10.79 31.80
C LYS A 866 27.12 10.74 31.02
N GLU A 867 26.56 11.88 30.64
CA GLU A 867 25.43 11.92 29.70
C GLU A 867 25.89 11.46 28.30
N LEU A 868 25.13 10.57 27.67
CA LEU A 868 25.43 10.02 26.34
C LEU A 868 24.60 10.67 25.24
N ALA A 869 23.33 10.95 25.51
CA ALA A 869 22.41 11.60 24.59
C ALA A 869 21.37 12.40 25.39
N PRO A 870 21.04 13.66 25.02
CA PRO A 870 21.64 14.46 23.95
C PRO A 870 23.14 14.73 24.04
N GLY A 871 23.69 14.71 25.26
CA GLY A 871 25.06 15.12 25.57
C GLY A 871 25.07 16.45 26.33
N GLU A 872 26.00 16.57 27.27
CA GLU A 872 26.09 17.68 28.24
C GLU A 872 26.30 19.04 27.55
N ASP A 873 26.82 19.05 26.32
CA ASP A 873 27.11 20.22 25.49
C ASP A 873 25.85 20.88 24.88
N LYS A 874 24.71 20.18 24.87
CA LYS A 874 23.47 20.65 24.24
C LYS A 874 22.55 21.26 25.30
N VAL A 875 22.60 22.58 25.45
CA VAL A 875 21.92 23.31 26.54
C VAL A 875 20.88 24.30 26.00
N SER A 876 21.20 25.00 24.91
CA SER A 876 20.33 26.00 24.31
C SER A 876 19.10 25.38 23.64
N ASN A 877 18.01 26.17 23.50
CA ASN A 877 16.79 25.69 22.84
C ASN A 877 17.07 25.18 21.43
N SER A 878 17.89 25.87 20.64
CA SER A 878 18.20 25.47 19.25
C SER A 878 18.97 24.15 19.19
N GLN A 879 19.92 23.91 20.11
CA GLN A 879 20.65 22.63 20.18
C GLN A 879 19.73 21.48 20.57
N LEU A 880 18.79 21.71 21.50
CA LEU A 880 17.82 20.71 21.91
C LEU A 880 16.82 20.41 20.77
N ASP A 881 16.30 21.46 20.10
CA ASP A 881 15.43 21.29 18.95
C ASP A 881 16.12 20.49 17.85
N GLU A 882 17.39 20.81 17.54
CA GLU A 882 18.16 20.08 16.54
C GLU A 882 18.38 18.61 16.91
N PHE A 883 18.65 18.32 18.18
CA PHE A 883 18.74 16.95 18.67
C PHE A 883 17.40 16.22 18.49
N VAL A 884 16.28 16.85 18.83
CA VAL A 884 14.95 16.25 18.66
C VAL A 884 14.65 16.01 17.18
N ARG A 885 14.95 16.95 16.28
CA ARG A 885 14.76 16.76 14.83
C ARG A 885 15.56 15.57 14.30
N SER A 886 16.79 15.41 14.79
CA SER A 886 17.70 14.36 14.34
C SER A 886 17.40 12.97 14.93
N PHE A 887 16.87 12.89 16.16
CA PHE A 887 16.77 11.62 16.89
C PHE A 887 15.40 11.29 17.48
N GLY A 888 14.44 12.21 17.45
CA GLY A 888 13.06 11.95 17.89
C GLY A 888 12.42 10.85 17.04
N ASP A 889 11.64 9.99 17.67
CA ASP A 889 11.01 8.85 17.03
C ASP A 889 9.59 8.59 17.53
N SER A 890 8.84 7.83 16.77
CA SER A 890 7.49 7.40 17.14
C SER A 890 7.54 6.44 18.32
N ALA A 891 6.65 6.65 19.31
CA ALA A 891 6.29 5.65 20.30
C ALA A 891 5.42 4.51 19.71
N TYR A 892 5.08 4.64 18.44
CA TYR A 892 4.21 3.77 17.66
C TYR A 892 2.78 3.69 18.18
N HIS A 893 2.20 4.86 18.45
CA HIS A 893 0.84 5.09 18.89
C HIS A 893 -0.02 5.87 17.86
N PRO A 894 0.01 5.54 16.55
CA PRO A 894 -0.83 6.23 15.58
C PRO A 894 -2.31 5.96 15.86
N SER A 895 -3.13 7.02 15.78
CA SER A 895 -4.55 7.02 16.12
C SER A 895 -5.32 8.11 15.35
N CYS A 896 -6.64 8.16 15.57
CA CYS A 896 -7.52 9.28 15.24
C CYS A 896 -7.90 9.51 13.76
N THR A 897 -7.43 8.67 12.86
CA THR A 897 -7.61 8.80 11.40
C THR A 897 -9.00 8.51 10.85
N CYS A 898 -9.90 8.00 11.68
CA CYS A 898 -11.31 7.78 11.39
C CYS A 898 -12.18 8.24 12.58
N ARG A 899 -11.87 9.42 13.13
CA ARG A 899 -12.42 9.91 14.41
C ARG A 899 -13.94 9.77 14.56
N MET A 900 -14.37 9.47 15.78
CA MET A 900 -15.76 9.62 16.21
C MET A 900 -16.16 11.10 16.29
N GLY A 901 -17.44 11.38 16.04
CA GLY A 901 -18.01 12.71 16.26
C GLY A 901 -19.38 12.88 15.62
N LYS A 902 -19.96 14.07 15.82
CA LYS A 902 -21.33 14.40 15.39
C LYS A 902 -21.43 14.99 13.98
N ASN A 903 -20.35 15.58 13.48
CA ASN A 903 -20.37 16.34 12.24
C ASN A 903 -19.44 15.70 11.19
N PRO A 904 -19.98 14.96 10.21
CA PRO A 904 -19.15 14.33 9.17
C PRO A 904 -18.49 15.31 8.19
N ASP A 905 -19.02 16.53 8.04
CA ASP A 905 -18.45 17.56 7.16
C ASP A 905 -17.36 18.40 7.85
N GLY A 906 -17.26 18.29 9.18
CA GLY A 906 -16.40 19.11 10.02
C GLY A 906 -16.70 20.61 9.90
N ARG A 907 -15.74 21.42 10.31
CA ARG A 907 -15.73 22.86 10.05
C ARG A 907 -14.55 23.23 9.15
N LYS A 908 -14.65 24.37 8.48
CA LYS A 908 -13.51 24.93 7.75
C LYS A 908 -12.43 25.35 8.75
N ALA A 909 -11.17 25.06 8.44
CA ALA A 909 -10.04 25.58 9.20
C ALA A 909 -9.99 27.11 9.11
N GLY A 910 -9.80 27.77 10.25
CA GLY A 910 -9.48 29.19 10.33
C GLY A 910 -7.97 29.42 10.37
N SER A 911 -7.55 30.69 10.27
CA SER A 911 -6.13 31.09 10.40
C SER A 911 -5.49 30.60 11.69
N ASP A 912 -6.26 30.63 12.78
CA ASP A 912 -5.78 30.24 14.10
C ASP A 912 -5.54 28.73 14.21
N ASP A 913 -6.29 27.91 13.45
CA ASP A 913 -6.13 26.46 13.44
C ASP A 913 -4.82 26.04 12.75
N GLU A 914 -4.44 26.72 11.67
CA GLU A 914 -3.18 26.50 10.97
C GLU A 914 -1.98 26.91 11.84
N ILE A 915 -2.08 28.06 12.52
CA ILE A 915 -1.02 28.61 13.38
C ILE A 915 -0.83 27.76 14.64
N HIS A 916 -1.91 27.27 15.25
CA HIS A 916 -1.83 26.60 16.55
C HIS A 916 -1.76 25.07 16.51
N ASN A 917 -2.20 24.43 15.42
CA ASN A 917 -2.18 22.97 15.27
C ASN A 917 -1.28 22.48 14.12
N GLY A 918 -0.66 23.41 13.38
CA GLY A 918 0.26 23.08 12.28
C GLY A 918 -0.41 22.20 11.23
N TYR A 919 -1.73 22.31 11.09
CA TYR A 919 -2.59 21.35 10.42
C TYR A 919 -2.13 21.04 8.99
N LEU A 920 -2.06 19.75 8.66
CA LEU A 920 -2.01 19.26 7.28
C LEU A 920 -3.34 18.61 6.95
N GLY A 921 -3.89 18.92 5.79
CA GLY A 921 -5.11 18.29 5.30
C GLY A 921 -5.87 19.14 4.30
N ASN A 922 -7.13 18.81 4.10
CA ASN A 922 -8.04 19.38 3.10
C ASN A 922 -8.81 20.63 3.56
N GLY A 923 -8.34 21.28 4.62
CA GLY A 923 -9.02 22.42 5.23
C GLY A 923 -10.29 22.08 5.99
N ARG A 924 -10.58 20.79 6.21
CA ARG A 924 -11.67 20.31 7.08
C ARG A 924 -11.10 19.76 8.38
N ILE A 925 -11.42 20.44 9.47
CA ILE A 925 -11.05 20.00 10.82
C ILE A 925 -12.26 19.50 11.56
N GLU A 926 -12.02 18.62 12.52
CA GLU A 926 -13.06 17.98 13.34
C GLU A 926 -14.10 17.17 12.54
N ALA A 927 -13.83 16.90 11.25
CA ALA A 927 -14.69 16.07 10.40
C ALA A 927 -14.74 14.64 10.93
N ALA A 928 -15.93 14.20 11.33
CA ALA A 928 -16.17 12.87 11.85
C ALA A 928 -16.21 11.82 10.73
N VAL A 929 -15.65 10.64 10.98
CA VAL A 929 -15.77 9.48 10.08
C VAL A 929 -16.76 8.48 10.65
N THR A 930 -16.77 8.35 11.97
CA THR A 930 -17.66 7.44 12.69
C THR A 930 -18.60 8.18 13.65
N GLN A 931 -19.75 7.59 13.89
CA GLN A 931 -20.68 7.96 14.96
C GLN A 931 -20.20 7.39 16.30
N SER A 932 -20.77 7.84 17.44
CA SER A 932 -20.44 7.29 18.77
C SER A 932 -20.77 5.80 18.95
N ASN A 933 -21.61 5.23 18.08
CA ASN A 933 -21.87 3.80 18.00
C ASN A 933 -20.87 3.06 17.08
N CYS A 934 -19.83 3.73 16.60
CA CYS A 934 -18.80 3.22 15.69
C CYS A 934 -19.25 2.97 14.23
N LYS A 935 -20.49 3.31 13.84
CA LYS A 935 -20.93 3.25 12.44
C LYS A 935 -20.29 4.34 11.60
N VAL A 936 -19.93 4.01 10.36
CA VAL A 936 -19.42 4.98 9.39
C VAL A 936 -20.55 5.90 8.94
N TRP A 937 -20.29 7.20 8.94
CA TRP A 937 -21.30 8.18 8.55
C TRP A 937 -21.79 7.98 7.12
N GLY A 938 -23.11 7.88 6.97
CA GLY A 938 -23.78 7.77 5.67
C GLY A 938 -23.60 6.42 4.96
N ILE A 939 -23.10 5.40 5.64
CA ILE A 939 -22.93 4.04 5.10
C ILE A 939 -23.55 3.03 6.05
N ASP A 940 -24.52 2.27 5.54
CA ASP A 940 -25.15 1.20 6.28
C ASP A 940 -24.21 -0.01 6.37
N ASN A 941 -24.35 -0.77 7.46
CA ASN A 941 -23.61 -2.01 7.72
C ASN A 941 -22.08 -1.90 7.78
N LEU A 942 -21.54 -0.70 7.92
CA LEU A 942 -20.10 -0.51 8.02
C LEU A 942 -19.75 0.12 9.37
N ARG A 943 -18.87 -0.54 10.13
CA ARG A 943 -18.29 0.01 11.36
C ARG A 943 -16.78 0.00 11.32
N ILE A 944 -16.18 0.86 12.12
CA ILE A 944 -14.74 0.85 12.39
C ILE A 944 -14.55 0.74 13.89
N VAL A 945 -13.71 -0.19 14.33
CA VAL A 945 -13.40 -0.41 15.74
C VAL A 945 -11.92 -0.73 15.85
N ASP A 946 -11.12 0.31 16.04
CA ASP A 946 -9.67 0.26 16.31
C ASP A 946 -9.16 1.64 16.77
N ALA A 947 -7.85 1.87 16.79
CA ALA A 947 -7.26 3.16 17.21
C ALA A 947 -7.64 4.37 16.33
N SER A 948 -8.10 4.15 15.09
CA SER A 948 -8.49 5.22 14.17
C SER A 948 -9.69 6.02 14.68
N ILE A 949 -10.60 5.42 15.46
CA ILE A 949 -11.86 6.07 15.84
C ILE A 949 -11.73 7.04 17.03
N MET A 950 -10.57 7.07 17.69
CA MET A 950 -10.31 8.01 18.77
C MET A 950 -10.52 9.45 18.27
N PRO A 951 -11.34 10.29 18.93
CA PRO A 951 -11.45 11.71 18.58
C PRO A 951 -10.10 12.45 18.68
N SER A 952 -9.37 12.14 19.75
CA SER A 952 -8.05 12.65 20.09
C SER A 952 -7.23 11.57 20.80
N ILE A 953 -5.90 11.64 20.71
CA ILE A 953 -5.04 10.66 21.35
C ILE A 953 -5.10 10.79 22.88
N VAL A 954 -5.04 9.67 23.60
CA VAL A 954 -5.05 9.63 25.07
C VAL A 954 -3.65 9.67 25.65
N SER A 955 -3.55 10.06 26.92
CA SER A 955 -2.34 10.25 27.69
C SER A 955 -1.71 8.92 28.14
N GLY A 956 -1.29 8.10 27.17
CA GLY A 956 -0.51 6.88 27.41
C GLY A 956 -0.53 5.90 26.24
N ASN A 957 0.04 4.71 26.44
CA ASN A 957 0.07 3.66 25.41
C ASN A 957 -1.34 3.22 24.98
N LEU A 958 -1.55 2.97 23.69
CA LEU A 958 -2.90 2.83 23.13
C LEU A 958 -3.54 1.43 23.20
N ASN A 959 -2.79 0.39 23.57
CA ASN A 959 -3.33 -0.97 23.50
C ASN A 959 -4.50 -1.21 24.46
N ALA A 960 -4.42 -0.72 25.71
CA ALA A 960 -5.53 -0.87 26.66
C ALA A 960 -6.76 -0.04 26.26
N PRO A 961 -6.63 1.25 25.86
CA PRO A 961 -7.73 2.01 25.27
C PRO A 961 -8.42 1.31 24.10
N VAL A 962 -7.65 0.74 23.17
CA VAL A 962 -8.21 0.02 22.00
C VAL A 962 -9.00 -1.23 22.42
N ILE A 963 -8.49 -2.00 23.37
CA ILE A 963 -9.19 -3.17 23.91
C ILE A 963 -10.48 -2.74 24.62
N MET A 964 -10.44 -1.67 25.40
CA MET A 964 -11.62 -1.08 26.06
C MET A 964 -12.67 -0.64 25.03
N MET A 965 -12.26 0.08 23.99
CA MET A 965 -13.17 0.49 22.91
C MET A 965 -13.81 -0.71 22.22
N ALA A 966 -13.05 -1.77 21.95
CA ALA A 966 -13.57 -2.98 21.32
C ALA A 966 -14.56 -3.75 22.20
N GLU A 967 -14.31 -3.83 23.51
CA GLU A 967 -15.25 -4.46 24.47
C GLU A 967 -16.58 -3.72 24.52
N LYS A 968 -16.54 -2.40 24.49
CA LYS A 968 -17.75 -1.56 24.49
C LYS A 968 -18.47 -1.58 23.15
N ALA A 969 -17.74 -1.49 22.04
CA ALA A 969 -18.30 -1.59 20.70
C ALA A 969 -18.99 -2.96 20.49
N ALA A 970 -18.42 -4.04 21.02
CA ALA A 970 -19.06 -5.36 20.98
C ALA A 970 -20.43 -5.35 21.68
N ASP A 971 -20.53 -4.75 22.88
CA ASP A 971 -21.82 -4.64 23.58
C ASP A 971 -22.81 -3.75 22.81
N ILE A 972 -22.35 -2.67 22.16
CA ILE A 972 -23.19 -1.82 21.30
C ILE A 972 -23.74 -2.62 20.11
N ILE A 973 -22.91 -3.40 19.43
CA ILE A 973 -23.29 -4.23 18.27
C ILE A 973 -24.30 -5.29 18.70
N VAL A 974 -24.00 -6.04 19.77
CA VAL A 974 -24.88 -7.07 20.32
C VAL A 974 -26.22 -6.48 20.77
N SER A 975 -26.20 -5.32 21.43
CA SER A 975 -27.43 -4.63 21.85
C SER A 975 -28.30 -4.24 20.66
N SER A 976 -27.67 -3.75 19.59
CA SER A 976 -28.36 -3.39 18.34
C SER A 976 -28.94 -4.61 17.62
N ARG A 977 -28.25 -5.75 17.65
CA ARG A 977 -28.70 -7.01 17.03
C ARG A 977 -29.89 -7.61 17.78
N ASP A 978 -29.80 -7.71 19.10
CA ASP A 978 -30.77 -8.44 19.92
C ASP A 978 -31.93 -7.57 20.42
N GLY A 979 -31.86 -6.25 20.24
CA GLY A 979 -32.85 -5.29 20.77
C GLY A 979 -32.84 -5.16 22.29
N VAL A 980 -31.84 -5.73 22.98
CA VAL A 980 -31.70 -5.71 24.44
C VAL A 980 -30.34 -5.14 24.80
N SER A 981 -30.31 -4.02 25.53
CA SER A 981 -29.04 -3.41 25.94
C SER A 981 -28.25 -4.30 26.88
N VAL A 982 -26.97 -4.48 26.53
CA VAL A 982 -25.92 -5.07 27.38
C VAL A 982 -24.75 -4.13 27.59
N VAL A 983 -24.90 -2.86 27.18
CA VAL A 983 -23.92 -1.83 27.48
C VAL A 983 -23.85 -1.62 28.99
N LEU A 984 -22.65 -1.63 29.55
CA LEU A 984 -22.44 -1.43 30.97
C LEU A 984 -22.79 0.02 31.37
N PRO A 985 -23.46 0.23 32.51
CA PRO A 985 -23.76 1.58 32.98
C PRO A 985 -22.46 2.33 33.34
N ALA A 986 -22.51 3.66 33.24
CA ALA A 986 -21.44 4.53 33.71
C ALA A 986 -21.14 4.28 35.20
N ASP A 987 -19.88 4.34 35.60
CA ASP A 987 -19.48 4.29 37.01
C ASP A 987 -19.60 5.68 37.64
N PRO A 988 -20.58 5.93 38.53
CA PRO A 988 -20.75 7.25 39.16
C PRO A 988 -19.61 7.58 40.14
N ASN A 989 -18.80 6.60 40.53
CA ASN A 989 -17.69 6.76 41.46
C ASN A 989 -16.35 6.90 40.73
N SER A 990 -16.33 7.24 39.43
CA SER A 990 -15.09 7.43 38.68
C SER A 990 -14.36 8.71 39.12
N SER A 991 -13.62 8.61 40.22
CA SER A 991 -12.79 9.69 40.76
C SER A 991 -11.35 9.58 40.26
N TYR A 992 -10.63 10.70 40.32
CA TYR A 992 -9.22 10.75 39.99
C TYR A 992 -8.54 11.85 40.78
N TRP A 993 -7.25 11.67 40.99
CA TRP A 993 -6.41 12.58 41.75
C TRP A 993 -6.28 13.93 41.06
N LYS A 994 -6.21 14.99 41.85
CA LYS A 994 -5.92 16.35 41.41
C LYS A 994 -4.72 16.88 42.21
N PRO A 995 -3.81 17.62 41.57
CA PRO A 995 -2.68 18.24 42.28
C PRO A 995 -3.19 19.19 43.36
N GLN A 996 -2.47 19.27 44.48
CA GLN A 996 -2.82 20.20 45.55
C GLN A 996 -2.62 21.65 45.08
N HIS A 997 -1.61 21.89 44.26
CA HIS A 997 -1.29 23.18 43.68
C HIS A 997 -1.33 23.10 42.14
N PRO A 998 -2.50 23.26 41.50
CA PRO A 998 -2.63 23.19 40.04
C PRO A 998 -1.88 24.33 39.31
N ASP A 999 -1.65 25.44 40.01
CA ASP A 999 -0.85 26.60 39.60
C ASP A 999 0.67 26.34 39.65
N LYS A 1000 1.10 25.18 40.13
CA LYS A 1000 2.50 24.71 40.08
C LYS A 1000 2.64 23.53 39.13
N GLN A 1001 3.86 23.35 38.61
CA GLN A 1001 4.21 22.17 37.82
C GLN A 1001 4.15 20.87 38.64
N ARG A 1002 4.54 20.95 39.92
CA ARG A 1002 4.61 19.84 40.89
C ARG A 1002 4.46 20.39 42.31
N ASP A 1003 4.01 19.55 43.22
CA ASP A 1003 3.75 19.94 44.61
C ASP A 1003 5.05 19.96 45.47
N GLY A 1004 6.02 19.10 45.17
CA GLY A 1004 7.29 19.00 45.91
C GLY A 1004 8.40 19.91 45.37
N VAL A 1005 9.41 20.17 46.21
CA VAL A 1005 10.61 20.96 45.85
C VAL A 1005 11.76 20.00 45.51
N PRO A 1006 12.42 20.15 44.35
CA PRO A 1006 13.54 19.29 43.98
C PRO A 1006 14.76 19.51 44.88
N LEU A 1007 15.47 18.44 45.26
CA LEU A 1007 16.74 18.54 46.00
C LEU A 1007 17.85 19.14 45.15
N VAL A 1008 17.82 18.87 43.85
CA VAL A 1008 18.70 19.47 42.83
C VAL A 1008 17.82 20.05 41.74
N SER A 1009 17.88 21.35 41.49
CA SER A 1009 17.07 22.00 40.44
C SER A 1009 17.88 22.25 39.18
N HIS A 1010 17.23 22.12 38.02
CA HIS A 1010 17.83 22.46 36.73
C HIS A 1010 18.30 23.93 36.64
N HIS A 1011 17.72 24.87 37.38
CA HIS A 1011 18.22 26.26 37.38
C HIS A 1011 19.58 26.42 38.09
N LEU A 1012 20.00 25.41 38.85
CA LEU A 1012 21.25 25.37 39.61
C LEU A 1012 22.32 24.46 38.94
N LEU A 1013 21.97 23.83 37.81
CA LEU A 1013 22.82 22.99 36.96
C LEU A 1013 23.05 23.69 35.62
#